data_AF-A0AAE0RZ33-F1
#
_entry.id   AF-A0AAE0RZ33-F1
#
_cell.length_a   1.000
_cell.length_b   1.000
_cell.length_c   1.000
_cell.angle_alpha   90.00
_cell.angle_beta   90.00
_cell.angle_gamma   90.00
#
_symmetry.space_group_name_H-M   'P 1'
#
loop_
_entity.id
_entity.type
_entity.pdbx_description
1 polymer ?
#
loop_
_entity_poly.entity_id
_entity_poly.type
_entity_poly.pdbx_seq_one_letter_code
_entity_poly.pdbx_strand_id
1 'polypeptide(L)'
;MDKDIESIFRSAKTAARDLVSYSDAQREDFIYSIANELEKNIPLIVETNKRDSELLNDDDPKKDRLILNEERIRSIINACRNVAQLPSPIGQVAIQKNLKNGLFLQKVLVPFGVVCVIFESRPNVTIDISVLCLKAGCSTILRGGKEAVHSNRLLTSLIQNGIRQCHGNPLAVQFLPTDRTYLSQLLSADKFIDLIIPRGSQELISFVRKHSTIPSIETGAGVCHTYIHKEADLSKAARIVDNAKHQRPSVCNALDTMLLDEEIALPFLKKIAPLFSNHKTGIWADDKAYSILKSLNYPNLHPATEDSFGMEYLSLNCSVKVVSNLEEALSHIESYSSKHSEAVISENKEICLRFINEVDAAAVFTNASTRFTDGEVFELGAEIGISTQKLHARGPFAIEKLVTEKWIIQVKANFNLDIIRTLLRLGAGMDVNSAGELFRVIKAGALPKNVIMSGVGKTHEDINAAVEAGIKLIKIESLSELHYLETISSLKQKRIDIGIRVTPGVDAKTNRHITTGSRTVKFGIEPELVISEIIPFLQRSKWLSCTSVDMHIGSNIFNTQSYADSINIILKLCHTLRKSYHINIQSIDVGGGFSVTYNENSIEVPIETYAQEIVPLLKDEDAEIFFEPGRYIVGNSALIATTVLYTKSTLNQKKFIVIDASMTELIRPLLYDAHHDIIPATLFHEKNVIADIVGPVCETGDFLALNRSIANVLEGTILAIMSAGAYGSVMSSNYNGRPRIAEILVSGSKVTCIRKLGIGLIGGSIGLKLMEKHTIYGYDTNENHKKIAIEKKMVHFVHDFQELIQKCHFIIVSVPVHNAPHLVKEILDKASNILAVIDVGSTKQGICDFLKNHPNRNKFVATHPMAGTENSGPEAACKNLFREKKVAFCDIEYSSNEALSLANSIYDFLGMNIIYTQAKHHDEQIAFTSHLCHITSFAYALTALEKAKTDKKLFDLTSSGFFSASRLAVSAASTWVPILIENKDAVTDALKMYKAYIDDFLKKIEAGNRTELQKLIDQANLIKNIKNTGT
;
A
#
# COMPACT_ATOMS: atom_id res chain seq x y z
N MET A 1 6.03 -47.03 -1.83
CA MET A 1 5.38 -45.82 -2.35
C MET A 1 6.20 -44.65 -1.88
N ASP A 2 7.02 -44.08 -2.76
CA ASP A 2 7.68 -42.82 -2.47
C ASP A 2 6.61 -41.76 -2.24
N LYS A 3 6.61 -41.14 -1.05
CA LYS A 3 5.75 -39.99 -0.80
C LYS A 3 6.35 -38.82 -1.54
N ASP A 4 5.75 -38.49 -2.68
CA ASP A 4 6.04 -37.26 -3.41
C ASP A 4 5.99 -36.07 -2.44
N ILE A 5 7.15 -35.49 -2.13
CA ILE A 5 7.25 -34.36 -1.19
C ILE A 5 6.56 -33.11 -1.74
N GLU A 6 6.41 -33.01 -3.07
CA GLU A 6 5.68 -31.94 -3.72
C GLU A 6 4.19 -31.97 -3.33
N SER A 7 3.63 -33.14 -3.00
CA SER A 7 2.27 -33.24 -2.46
C SER A 7 2.10 -32.52 -1.10
N ILE A 8 3.14 -32.51 -0.25
CA ILE A 8 3.16 -31.79 1.03
C ILE A 8 3.27 -30.28 0.79
N PHE A 9 4.06 -29.87 -0.21
CA PHE A 9 4.18 -28.47 -0.60
C PHE A 9 2.87 -27.93 -1.19
N ARG A 10 2.19 -28.74 -2.00
CA ARG A 10 0.86 -28.45 -2.57
C ARG A 10 -0.23 -28.38 -1.50
N SER A 11 -0.25 -29.31 -0.53
CA SER A 11 -1.23 -29.27 0.56
C SER A 11 -1.01 -28.08 1.49
N ALA A 12 0.24 -27.71 1.78
CA ALA A 12 0.55 -26.50 2.56
C ALA A 12 0.05 -25.24 1.84
N LYS A 13 0.29 -25.12 0.53
CA LYS A 13 -0.20 -23.98 -0.27
C LYS A 13 -1.73 -23.90 -0.35
N THR A 14 -2.44 -25.02 -0.28
CA THR A 14 -3.90 -25.04 -0.10
C THR A 14 -4.28 -24.57 1.30
N ALA A 15 -3.68 -25.15 2.35
CA ALA A 15 -3.99 -24.78 3.73
C ALA A 15 -3.66 -23.31 4.05
N ALA A 16 -2.64 -22.71 3.42
CA ALA A 16 -2.38 -21.28 3.50
C ALA A 16 -3.54 -20.42 2.98
N ARG A 17 -4.21 -20.86 1.90
CA ARG A 17 -5.39 -20.17 1.37
C ARG A 17 -6.58 -20.30 2.31
N ASP A 18 -6.77 -21.48 2.89
CA ASP A 18 -7.80 -21.72 3.89
C ASP A 18 -7.57 -20.84 5.14
N LEU A 19 -6.31 -20.72 5.59
CA LEU A 19 -5.92 -19.87 6.73
C LEU A 19 -6.21 -18.38 6.53
N VAL A 20 -6.15 -17.86 5.29
CA VAL A 20 -6.57 -16.48 4.98
C VAL A 20 -8.09 -16.32 5.13
N SER A 21 -8.88 -17.37 4.91
CA SER A 21 -10.35 -17.31 4.96
C SER A 21 -10.94 -17.40 6.37
N TYR A 22 -10.22 -17.98 7.33
CA TYR A 22 -10.64 -17.97 8.73
C TYR A 22 -10.54 -16.56 9.33
N SER A 23 -11.44 -16.26 10.28
CA SER A 23 -11.38 -15.04 11.09
C SER A 23 -10.23 -15.10 12.13
N ASP A 24 -9.86 -13.95 12.70
CA ASP A 24 -8.89 -13.91 13.80
C ASP A 24 -9.33 -14.76 14.99
N ALA A 25 -10.61 -14.66 15.39
CA ALA A 25 -11.18 -15.49 16.46
C ALA A 25 -11.05 -16.99 16.17
N GLN A 26 -11.28 -17.45 14.93
CA GLN A 26 -11.07 -18.86 14.57
C GLN A 26 -9.59 -19.27 14.64
N ARG A 27 -8.66 -18.41 14.21
CA ARG A 27 -7.21 -18.65 14.36
C ARG A 27 -6.81 -18.70 15.85
N GLU A 28 -7.43 -17.89 16.69
CA GLU A 28 -7.24 -17.90 18.14
C GLU A 28 -7.81 -19.16 18.80
N ASP A 29 -9.02 -19.59 18.42
CA ASP A 29 -9.63 -20.85 18.85
C ASP A 29 -8.75 -22.05 18.50
N PHE A 30 -8.11 -22.05 17.31
CA PHE A 30 -7.13 -23.08 16.95
C PHE A 30 -5.98 -23.11 17.96
N ILE A 31 -5.41 -21.96 18.31
CA ILE A 31 -4.28 -21.85 19.25
C ILE A 31 -4.70 -22.24 20.68
N TYR A 32 -5.89 -21.84 21.15
CA TYR A 32 -6.43 -22.28 22.44
C TYR A 32 -6.70 -23.78 22.46
N SER A 33 -7.23 -24.35 21.37
CA SER A 33 -7.46 -25.79 21.23
C SER A 33 -6.15 -26.58 21.20
N ILE A 34 -5.11 -26.07 20.52
CA ILE A 34 -3.74 -26.62 20.58
C ILE A 34 -3.22 -26.59 22.03
N ALA A 35 -3.35 -25.47 22.74
CA ALA A 35 -2.93 -25.35 24.14
C ALA A 35 -3.64 -26.37 25.05
N ASN A 36 -4.95 -26.55 24.87
CA ASN A 36 -5.74 -27.54 25.61
C ASN A 36 -5.40 -28.99 25.23
N GLU A 37 -5.08 -29.26 23.97
CA GLU A 37 -4.66 -30.59 23.50
C GLU A 37 -3.27 -30.95 24.04
N LEU A 38 -2.34 -29.99 24.09
CA LEU A 38 -1.05 -30.15 24.78
C LEU A 38 -1.24 -30.42 26.28
N GLU A 39 -2.12 -29.67 26.94
CA GLU A 39 -2.39 -29.82 28.39
C GLU A 39 -2.97 -31.20 28.74
N LYS A 40 -3.91 -31.73 27.95
CA LYS A 40 -4.45 -33.10 28.11
C LYS A 40 -3.38 -34.18 27.92
N ASN A 41 -2.38 -33.93 27.08
CA ASN A 41 -1.39 -34.92 26.65
C ASN A 41 -0.01 -34.76 27.30
N ILE A 42 0.15 -33.92 28.34
CA ILE A 42 1.43 -33.71 29.06
C ILE A 42 2.15 -35.04 29.37
N PRO A 43 1.53 -36.07 29.96
CA PRO A 43 2.23 -37.33 30.26
C PRO A 43 2.79 -38.03 29.02
N LEU A 44 2.02 -38.03 27.92
CA LEU A 44 2.40 -38.65 26.66
C LEU A 44 3.52 -37.87 25.95
N ILE A 45 3.54 -36.54 26.08
CA ILE A 45 4.61 -35.68 25.55
C ILE A 45 5.91 -35.97 26.30
N VAL A 46 5.89 -36.01 27.63
CA VAL A 46 7.07 -36.34 28.46
C VAL A 46 7.58 -37.76 28.16
N GLU A 47 6.69 -38.76 28.08
CA GLU A 47 7.08 -40.14 27.76
C GLU A 47 7.69 -40.26 26.36
N THR A 48 7.11 -39.58 25.37
CA THR A 48 7.61 -39.61 23.98
C THR A 48 8.93 -38.86 23.84
N ASN A 49 9.09 -37.73 24.53
CA ASN A 49 10.34 -36.98 24.55
C ASN A 49 11.47 -37.73 25.26
N LYS A 50 11.15 -38.51 26.30
CA LYS A 50 12.11 -39.39 26.96
C LYS A 50 12.78 -40.34 25.97
N ARG A 51 12.00 -40.93 25.03
CA ARG A 51 12.52 -41.82 23.97
C ARG A 51 13.48 -41.13 22.99
N ASP A 52 13.30 -39.84 22.70
CA ASP A 52 14.30 -39.06 21.96
C ASP A 52 15.54 -38.79 22.82
N SER A 53 15.35 -38.41 24.09
CA SER A 53 16.45 -38.03 25.01
C SER A 53 17.37 -39.20 25.39
N GLU A 54 16.85 -40.42 25.43
CA GLU A 54 17.62 -41.65 25.70
C GLU A 54 18.54 -42.06 24.54
N LEU A 55 18.37 -41.46 23.35
CA LEU A 55 19.26 -41.63 22.19
C LEU A 55 20.49 -40.71 22.23
N LEU A 56 20.58 -39.81 23.23
CA LEU A 56 21.73 -38.93 23.46
C LEU A 56 22.40 -39.26 24.79
N ASN A 57 23.74 -39.21 24.80
CA ASN A 57 24.54 -39.33 26.02
C ASN A 57 24.23 -38.16 26.98
N ASP A 58 24.35 -38.38 28.28
CA ASP A 58 24.07 -37.35 29.29
C ASP A 58 24.96 -36.10 29.17
N ASP A 59 26.18 -36.27 28.64
CA ASP A 59 27.14 -35.18 28.41
C ASP A 59 26.91 -34.40 27.09
N ASP A 60 25.96 -34.79 26.22
CA ASP A 60 25.71 -34.07 24.95
C ASP A 60 25.00 -32.73 25.22
N PRO A 61 25.58 -31.56 24.86
CA PRO A 61 24.96 -30.24 25.07
C PRO A 61 23.60 -30.05 24.38
N LYS A 62 23.25 -30.91 23.40
CA LYS A 62 21.94 -30.92 22.75
C LYS A 62 20.85 -31.53 23.62
N LYS A 63 21.21 -32.38 24.59
CA LYS A 63 20.24 -33.10 25.43
C LYS A 63 19.40 -32.16 26.30
N ASP A 64 20.02 -31.14 26.91
CA ASP A 64 19.27 -30.11 27.63
C ASP A 64 18.27 -29.36 26.71
N ARG A 65 18.68 -29.01 25.49
CA ARG A 65 17.82 -28.33 24.51
C ARG A 65 16.66 -29.20 24.01
N LEU A 66 16.84 -30.53 24.06
CA LEU A 66 15.88 -31.54 23.63
C LEU A 66 14.81 -31.85 24.70
N ILE A 67 15.14 -31.75 25.99
CA ILE A 67 14.26 -32.19 27.09
C ILE A 67 12.98 -31.33 27.21
N LEU A 68 11.83 -32.02 27.25
CA LEU A 68 10.51 -31.48 27.60
C LEU A 68 10.04 -32.14 28.90
N ASN A 69 10.25 -31.47 30.02
CA ASN A 69 9.63 -31.80 31.30
C ASN A 69 8.25 -31.12 31.43
N GLU A 70 7.47 -31.48 32.44
CA GLU A 70 6.14 -30.91 32.66
C GLU A 70 6.15 -29.37 32.79
N GLU A 71 7.15 -28.81 33.49
CA GLU A 71 7.33 -27.36 33.66
C GLU A 71 7.49 -26.63 32.32
N ARG A 72 8.41 -27.11 31.46
CA ARG A 72 8.63 -26.56 30.11
C ARG A 72 7.38 -26.67 29.26
N ILE A 73 6.65 -27.79 29.32
CA ILE A 73 5.40 -27.97 28.57
C ILE A 73 4.32 -26.98 29.05
N ARG A 74 4.18 -26.78 30.37
CA ARG A 74 3.25 -25.77 30.94
C ARG A 74 3.64 -24.34 30.53
N SER A 75 4.94 -24.03 30.47
CA SER A 75 5.42 -22.76 29.93
C SER A 75 5.02 -22.57 28.46
N ILE A 76 5.17 -23.59 27.62
CA ILE A 76 4.76 -23.55 26.21
C ILE A 76 3.23 -23.40 26.06
N ILE A 77 2.44 -24.10 26.87
CA ILE A 77 0.96 -23.96 26.89
C ILE A 77 0.56 -22.51 27.21
N ASN A 78 1.23 -21.87 28.17
CA ASN A 78 0.99 -20.46 28.49
C ASN A 78 1.47 -19.52 27.37
N ALA A 79 2.61 -19.80 26.72
CA ALA A 79 3.06 -19.05 25.55
C ALA A 79 2.05 -19.12 24.40
N CYS A 80 1.44 -20.29 24.11
CA CYS A 80 0.34 -20.41 23.15
C CYS A 80 -0.84 -19.50 23.51
N ARG A 81 -1.26 -19.49 24.78
CA ARG A 81 -2.35 -18.62 25.27
C ARG A 81 -2.01 -17.13 25.11
N ASN A 82 -0.76 -16.74 25.34
CA ASN A 82 -0.29 -15.37 25.11
C ASN A 82 -0.30 -15.01 23.60
N VAL A 83 0.19 -15.90 22.73
CA VAL A 83 0.19 -15.69 21.26
C VAL A 83 -1.23 -15.56 20.71
N ALA A 84 -2.20 -16.31 21.26
CA ALA A 84 -3.60 -16.14 20.91
C ALA A 84 -4.11 -14.72 21.23
N GLN A 85 -3.65 -14.09 22.31
CA GLN A 85 -4.08 -12.75 22.72
C GLN A 85 -3.40 -11.59 21.98
N LEU A 86 -2.33 -11.85 21.20
CA LEU A 86 -1.65 -10.80 20.44
C LEU A 86 -2.59 -10.17 19.38
N PRO A 87 -2.47 -8.88 19.06
CA PRO A 87 -3.25 -8.28 17.99
C PRO A 87 -2.89 -8.91 16.64
N SER A 88 -3.89 -9.21 15.81
CA SER A 88 -3.65 -9.77 14.48
C SER A 88 -2.93 -8.76 13.57
N PRO A 89 -1.84 -9.15 12.88
CA PRO A 89 -1.17 -8.28 11.92
C PRO A 89 -1.89 -8.25 10.56
N ILE A 90 -2.83 -9.18 10.31
CA ILE A 90 -3.51 -9.33 9.02
C ILE A 90 -4.55 -8.21 8.84
N GLY A 91 -4.65 -7.67 7.62
CA GLY A 91 -5.62 -6.63 7.28
C GLY A 91 -5.24 -5.22 7.75
N GLN A 92 -4.26 -5.07 8.64
CA GLN A 92 -3.80 -3.75 9.10
C GLN A 92 -3.38 -2.87 7.92
N VAL A 93 -3.86 -1.62 7.92
CA VAL A 93 -3.64 -0.67 6.82
C VAL A 93 -2.32 0.06 7.02
N ALA A 94 -1.24 -0.43 6.41
CA ALA A 94 0.10 0.16 6.49
C ALA A 94 0.18 1.54 5.80
N ILE A 95 -0.54 1.74 4.69
CA ILE A 95 -0.65 3.04 4.01
C ILE A 95 -2.07 3.21 3.50
N GLN A 96 -2.75 4.26 3.96
CA GLN A 96 -4.01 4.73 3.39
C GLN A 96 -3.81 6.10 2.76
N LYS A 97 -4.06 6.25 1.45
CA LYS A 97 -4.06 7.58 0.82
C LYS A 97 -5.02 7.68 -0.36
N ASN A 98 -5.71 8.81 -0.43
CA ASN A 98 -6.33 9.24 -1.67
C ASN A 98 -5.23 9.79 -2.59
N LEU A 99 -5.00 9.12 -3.73
CA LEU A 99 -4.12 9.65 -4.76
C LEU A 99 -4.76 10.86 -5.47
N LYS A 100 -3.92 11.72 -6.06
CA LYS A 100 -4.34 12.94 -6.78
C LYS A 100 -5.28 12.67 -7.97
N ASN A 101 -5.37 11.44 -8.46
CA ASN A 101 -6.30 11.00 -9.51
C ASN A 101 -7.64 10.45 -8.98
N GLY A 102 -7.92 10.59 -7.68
CA GLY A 102 -9.14 10.08 -7.04
C GLY A 102 -9.15 8.57 -6.78
N LEU A 103 -8.01 7.89 -6.96
CA LEU A 103 -7.85 6.50 -6.55
C LEU A 103 -7.64 6.45 -5.03
N PHE A 104 -8.61 5.89 -4.30
CA PHE A 104 -8.40 5.47 -2.92
C PHE A 104 -7.46 4.26 -2.95
N LEU A 105 -6.27 4.44 -2.37
CA LEU A 105 -5.20 3.47 -2.40
C LEU A 105 -4.89 3.03 -0.96
N GLN A 106 -5.26 1.80 -0.65
CA GLN A 106 -4.86 1.12 0.58
C GLN A 106 -3.76 0.11 0.29
N LYS A 107 -2.71 0.15 1.10
CA LYS A 107 -1.75 -0.92 1.30
C LYS A 107 -2.10 -1.61 2.61
N VAL A 108 -2.44 -2.89 2.56
CA VAL A 108 -2.79 -3.70 3.72
C VAL A 108 -1.78 -4.82 3.93
N LEU A 109 -1.61 -5.23 5.18
CA LEU A 109 -0.81 -6.39 5.53
C LEU A 109 -1.58 -7.69 5.23
N VAL A 110 -0.91 -8.67 4.62
CA VAL A 110 -1.44 -9.98 4.26
C VAL A 110 -0.44 -11.08 4.64
N PRO A 111 -0.85 -12.32 4.93
CA PRO A 111 0.09 -13.41 5.24
C PRO A 111 1.10 -13.63 4.09
N PHE A 112 2.32 -14.07 4.42
CA PHE A 112 3.28 -14.51 3.40
C PHE A 112 2.76 -15.69 2.57
N GLY A 113 2.03 -16.61 3.21
CA GLY A 113 1.49 -17.83 2.59
C GLY A 113 2.01 -19.09 3.28
N VAL A 114 3.11 -19.65 2.77
CA VAL A 114 3.74 -20.86 3.28
C VAL A 114 5.12 -20.54 3.87
N VAL A 115 5.27 -20.73 5.18
CA VAL A 115 6.52 -20.53 5.91
C VAL A 115 7.15 -21.90 6.20
N CYS A 116 8.41 -22.10 5.81
CA CYS A 116 9.17 -23.28 6.18
C CYS A 116 10.17 -22.97 7.30
N VAL A 117 10.29 -23.88 8.27
CA VAL A 117 11.19 -23.72 9.41
C VAL A 117 12.09 -24.94 9.51
N ILE A 118 13.41 -24.73 9.46
CA ILE A 118 14.40 -25.79 9.63
C ILE A 118 15.10 -25.57 10.98
N PHE A 119 15.06 -26.55 11.88
CA PHE A 119 15.55 -26.36 13.25
C PHE A 119 16.21 -27.60 13.87
N GLU A 120 17.12 -27.35 14.82
CA GLU A 120 17.95 -28.38 15.46
C GLU A 120 17.65 -28.53 16.96
N SER A 121 17.49 -29.78 17.39
CA SER A 121 17.50 -30.25 18.79
C SER A 121 16.62 -29.47 19.78
N ARG A 122 15.51 -28.89 19.30
CA ARG A 122 14.58 -28.05 20.09
C ARG A 122 13.13 -28.36 19.73
N PRO A 123 12.47 -29.34 20.40
CA PRO A 123 11.11 -29.74 20.04
C PRO A 123 10.05 -28.68 20.39
N ASN A 124 10.32 -27.73 21.28
CA ASN A 124 9.43 -26.60 21.56
C ASN A 124 9.16 -25.75 20.31
N VAL A 125 10.16 -25.57 19.43
CA VAL A 125 10.04 -24.77 18.20
C VAL A 125 8.92 -25.29 17.28
N THR A 126 8.61 -26.60 17.33
CA THR A 126 7.46 -27.19 16.63
C THR A 126 6.14 -26.51 17.00
N ILE A 127 5.97 -26.13 18.26
CA ILE A 127 4.76 -25.46 18.76
C ILE A 127 4.87 -23.95 18.53
N ASP A 128 5.95 -23.34 19.06
CA ASP A 128 6.12 -21.88 19.12
C ASP A 128 5.93 -21.22 17.76
N ILE A 129 6.59 -21.74 16.71
CA ILE A 129 6.51 -21.13 15.38
C ILE A 129 5.21 -21.48 14.65
N SER A 130 4.61 -22.63 14.96
CA SER A 130 3.32 -23.03 14.40
C SER A 130 2.20 -22.12 14.89
N VAL A 131 2.15 -21.79 16.18
CA VAL A 131 1.12 -20.88 16.71
C VAL A 131 1.31 -19.45 16.21
N LEU A 132 2.56 -18.99 16.03
CA LEU A 132 2.86 -17.68 15.45
C LEU A 132 2.49 -17.60 13.96
N CYS A 133 2.80 -18.64 13.17
CA CYS A 133 2.38 -18.72 11.77
C CYS A 133 0.85 -18.82 11.63
N LEU A 134 0.19 -19.64 12.45
CA LEU A 134 -1.28 -19.72 12.48
C LEU A 134 -1.91 -18.36 12.79
N LYS A 135 -1.42 -17.64 13.81
CA LYS A 135 -1.89 -16.28 14.16
C LYS A 135 -1.67 -15.29 13.01
N ALA A 136 -0.54 -15.40 12.31
CA ALA A 136 -0.22 -14.60 11.13
C ALA A 136 -0.87 -15.11 9.82
N GLY A 137 -1.74 -16.12 9.87
CA GLY A 137 -2.47 -16.63 8.70
C GLY A 137 -1.62 -17.42 7.70
N CYS A 138 -0.43 -17.85 8.10
CA CYS A 138 0.53 -18.62 7.30
C CYS A 138 0.45 -20.11 7.63
N SER A 139 0.52 -20.96 6.60
CA SER A 139 0.75 -22.40 6.81
C SER A 139 2.23 -22.65 7.11
N THR A 140 2.51 -23.71 7.88
CA THR A 140 3.85 -24.03 8.38
C THR A 140 4.33 -25.39 7.88
N ILE A 141 5.53 -25.42 7.30
CA ILE A 141 6.27 -26.64 6.96
C ILE A 141 7.47 -26.77 7.89
N LEU A 142 7.42 -27.73 8.80
CA LEU A 142 8.43 -27.98 9.81
C LEU A 142 9.43 -29.04 9.36
N ARG A 143 10.73 -28.76 9.52
CA ARG A 143 11.81 -29.74 9.36
C ARG A 143 12.75 -29.69 10.57
N GLY A 144 12.43 -30.51 11.57
CA GLY A 144 13.27 -30.68 12.75
C GLY A 144 14.42 -31.67 12.53
N GLY A 145 15.43 -31.61 13.40
CA GLY A 145 16.52 -32.58 13.48
C GLY A 145 16.05 -34.01 13.77
N LYS A 146 16.90 -34.99 13.41
CA LYS A 146 16.62 -36.43 13.56
C LYS A 146 16.51 -36.88 15.03
N GLU A 147 17.17 -36.14 15.92
CA GLU A 147 17.27 -36.36 17.36
C GLU A 147 16.01 -35.95 18.15
N ALA A 148 15.05 -35.29 17.51
CA ALA A 148 13.77 -34.89 18.10
C ALA A 148 12.58 -35.45 17.33
N VAL A 149 12.78 -36.54 16.56
CA VAL A 149 11.81 -36.99 15.56
C VAL A 149 10.55 -37.58 16.17
N HIS A 150 10.62 -38.21 17.35
CA HIS A 150 9.44 -38.74 18.02
C HIS A 150 8.60 -37.61 18.63
N SER A 151 9.25 -36.68 19.33
CA SER A 151 8.64 -35.46 19.89
C SER A 151 7.98 -34.62 18.79
N ASN A 152 8.71 -34.25 17.74
CA ASN A 152 8.20 -33.35 16.70
C ASN A 152 6.99 -33.96 15.95
N ARG A 153 6.98 -35.28 15.71
CA ARG A 153 5.84 -35.98 15.11
C ARG A 153 4.62 -35.99 16.04
N LEU A 154 4.80 -36.27 17.33
CA LEU A 154 3.71 -36.21 18.31
C LEU A 154 3.17 -34.79 18.41
N LEU A 155 4.03 -33.80 18.64
CA LEU A 155 3.63 -32.40 18.78
C LEU A 155 2.91 -31.88 17.53
N THR A 156 3.38 -32.21 16.33
CA THR A 156 2.67 -31.91 15.08
C THR A 156 1.29 -32.58 15.05
N SER A 157 1.18 -33.85 15.45
CA SER A 157 -0.12 -34.55 15.52
C SER A 157 -1.09 -33.89 16.52
N LEU A 158 -0.60 -33.46 17.69
CA LEU A 158 -1.42 -32.73 18.68
C LEU A 158 -1.85 -31.35 18.16
N ILE A 159 -0.96 -30.65 17.45
CA ILE A 159 -1.29 -29.37 16.78
C ILE A 159 -2.41 -29.60 15.74
N GLN A 160 -2.25 -30.62 14.89
CA GLN A 160 -3.25 -31.01 13.89
C GLN A 160 -4.58 -31.44 14.52
N ASN A 161 -4.55 -32.10 15.68
CA ASN A 161 -5.75 -32.47 16.43
C ASN A 161 -6.46 -31.24 17.00
N GLY A 162 -5.72 -30.27 17.56
CA GLY A 162 -6.28 -29.01 18.06
C GLY A 162 -6.97 -28.21 16.96
N ILE A 163 -6.32 -28.05 15.80
CA ILE A 163 -6.89 -27.41 14.60
C ILE A 163 -8.16 -28.17 14.13
N ARG A 164 -8.13 -29.51 14.10
CA ARG A 164 -9.26 -30.35 13.68
C ARG A 164 -10.44 -30.28 14.65
N GLN A 165 -10.21 -30.14 15.96
CA GLN A 165 -11.27 -29.96 16.97
C GLN A 165 -12.07 -28.67 16.73
N CYS A 166 -11.46 -27.66 16.10
CA CYS A 166 -12.11 -26.40 15.70
C CYS A 166 -12.54 -26.39 14.22
N HIS A 167 -12.62 -27.56 13.57
CA HIS A 167 -12.95 -27.73 12.14
C HIS A 167 -12.01 -27.00 11.14
N GLY A 168 -10.81 -26.60 11.58
CA GLY A 168 -9.78 -26.05 10.70
C GLY A 168 -9.07 -27.11 9.86
N ASN A 169 -8.40 -26.70 8.78
CA ASN A 169 -7.58 -27.61 7.96
C ASN A 169 -6.30 -28.04 8.73
N PRO A 170 -6.14 -29.31 9.13
CA PRO A 170 -4.96 -29.76 9.88
C PRO A 170 -3.67 -29.67 9.05
N LEU A 171 -3.73 -29.63 7.72
CA LEU A 171 -2.55 -29.48 6.86
C LEU A 171 -1.96 -28.05 6.89
N ALA A 172 -2.55 -27.15 7.67
CA ALA A 172 -1.98 -25.86 8.05
C ALA A 172 -0.61 -25.99 8.76
N VAL A 173 -0.34 -27.11 9.44
CA VAL A 173 0.97 -27.41 10.05
C VAL A 173 1.38 -28.82 9.65
N GLN A 174 2.51 -28.96 8.98
CA GLN A 174 2.99 -30.25 8.46
C GLN A 174 4.48 -30.47 8.78
N PHE A 175 4.84 -31.69 9.15
CA PHE A 175 6.23 -32.08 9.46
C PHE A 175 6.82 -32.96 8.35
N LEU A 176 7.99 -32.57 7.84
CA LEU A 176 8.67 -33.27 6.75
C LEU A 176 9.46 -34.51 7.22
N PRO A 177 9.70 -35.48 6.32
CA PRO A 177 10.69 -36.53 6.55
C PRO A 177 12.09 -35.95 6.80
N THR A 178 12.82 -36.57 7.74
CA THR A 178 14.15 -36.12 8.18
C THR A 178 15.27 -36.48 7.19
N ASP A 179 15.00 -37.33 6.20
CA ASP A 179 15.99 -37.82 5.23
C ASP A 179 16.63 -36.66 4.44
N ARG A 180 17.96 -36.68 4.33
CA ARG A 180 18.74 -35.62 3.68
C ARG A 180 18.45 -35.49 2.18
N THR A 181 17.95 -36.55 1.54
CA THR A 181 17.52 -36.58 0.13
C THR A 181 16.50 -35.50 -0.22
N TYR A 182 15.63 -35.15 0.72
CA TYR A 182 14.58 -34.14 0.55
C TYR A 182 15.05 -32.69 0.79
N LEU A 183 16.27 -32.48 1.30
CA LEU A 183 16.73 -31.15 1.69
C LEU A 183 17.00 -30.24 0.48
N SER A 184 17.55 -30.79 -0.61
CA SER A 184 17.74 -30.04 -1.86
C SER A 184 16.40 -29.63 -2.47
N GLN A 185 15.46 -30.57 -2.57
CA GLN A 185 14.10 -30.33 -3.08
C GLN A 185 13.35 -29.28 -2.26
N LEU A 186 13.54 -29.27 -0.93
CA LEU A 186 12.96 -28.26 -0.04
C LEU A 186 13.55 -26.86 -0.30
N LEU A 187 14.87 -26.74 -0.42
CA LEU A 187 15.54 -25.46 -0.63
C LEU A 187 15.30 -24.86 -2.04
N SER A 188 14.85 -25.70 -2.99
CA SER A 188 14.45 -25.31 -4.35
C SER A 188 12.93 -25.24 -4.56
N ALA A 189 12.13 -25.06 -3.50
CA ALA A 189 10.66 -25.10 -3.56
C ALA A 189 9.99 -23.71 -3.58
N ASP A 190 10.64 -22.70 -4.17
CA ASP A 190 10.14 -21.30 -4.28
C ASP A 190 8.77 -21.17 -4.97
N LYS A 191 8.37 -22.15 -5.79
CA LYS A 191 7.02 -22.25 -6.36
C LYS A 191 5.92 -22.49 -5.33
N PHE A 192 6.26 -22.99 -4.14
CA PHE A 192 5.32 -23.43 -3.12
C PHE A 192 5.56 -22.82 -1.73
N ILE A 193 6.79 -22.47 -1.41
CA ILE A 193 7.22 -21.96 -0.10
C ILE A 193 7.66 -20.51 -0.28
N ASP A 194 7.01 -19.60 0.44
CA ASP A 194 7.18 -18.16 0.28
C ASP A 194 8.28 -17.59 1.20
N LEU A 195 8.63 -18.30 2.29
CA LEU A 195 9.61 -17.88 3.29
C LEU A 195 10.31 -19.10 3.96
N ILE A 196 11.61 -19.00 4.27
CA ILE A 196 12.32 -20.00 5.07
C ILE A 196 13.01 -19.40 6.30
N ILE A 197 12.97 -20.10 7.44
CA ILE A 197 13.54 -19.65 8.72
C ILE A 197 14.45 -20.75 9.31
N PRO A 198 15.79 -20.66 9.15
CA PRO A 198 16.73 -21.55 9.84
C PRO A 198 16.91 -21.16 11.32
N ARG A 199 16.74 -22.11 12.24
CA ARG A 199 16.87 -21.95 13.70
C ARG A 199 17.77 -23.05 14.28
N GLY A 200 19.08 -22.83 14.28
CA GLY A 200 20.05 -23.85 14.74
C GLY A 200 21.46 -23.30 14.86
N SER A 201 22.44 -24.15 14.56
CA SER A 201 23.85 -23.79 14.44
C SER A 201 24.13 -22.77 13.34
N GLN A 202 25.26 -22.04 13.43
CA GLN A 202 25.73 -21.18 12.34
C GLN A 202 26.01 -21.96 11.05
N GLU A 203 26.38 -23.23 11.17
CA GLU A 203 26.53 -24.16 10.05
C GLU A 203 25.21 -24.35 9.29
N LEU A 204 24.10 -24.62 10.01
CA LEU A 204 22.77 -24.74 9.41
C LEU A 204 22.33 -23.44 8.73
N ILE A 205 22.49 -22.29 9.42
CA ILE A 205 22.07 -20.99 8.92
C ILE A 205 22.86 -20.64 7.64
N SER A 206 24.18 -20.83 7.67
CA SER A 206 25.06 -20.60 6.51
C SER A 206 24.76 -21.56 5.36
N PHE A 207 24.41 -22.82 5.65
CA PHE A 207 24.00 -23.79 4.64
C PHE A 207 22.70 -23.36 3.94
N VAL A 208 21.66 -22.98 4.70
CA VAL A 208 20.40 -22.49 4.13
C VAL A 208 20.62 -21.22 3.32
N ARG A 209 21.35 -20.23 3.85
CA ARG A 209 21.74 -18.99 3.14
C ARG A 209 22.39 -19.27 1.78
N LYS A 210 23.28 -20.27 1.71
CA LYS A 210 24.07 -20.58 0.51
C LYS A 210 23.31 -21.40 -0.54
N HIS A 211 22.31 -22.18 -0.13
CA HIS A 211 21.68 -23.19 -0.99
C HIS A 211 20.17 -22.98 -1.23
N SER A 212 19.52 -22.04 -0.54
CA SER A 212 18.10 -21.72 -0.72
C SER A 212 17.85 -20.82 -1.92
N THR A 213 16.83 -21.17 -2.73
CA THR A 213 16.19 -20.25 -3.67
C THR A 213 15.04 -19.46 -3.02
N ILE A 214 14.49 -20.00 -1.93
CA ILE A 214 13.44 -19.37 -1.12
C ILE A 214 14.07 -18.28 -0.24
N PRO A 215 13.48 -17.07 -0.13
CA PRO A 215 13.96 -16.01 0.77
C PRO A 215 14.07 -16.47 2.23
N SER A 216 15.19 -16.20 2.88
CA SER A 216 15.47 -16.58 4.27
C SER A 216 15.36 -15.40 5.25
N ILE A 217 14.73 -15.62 6.41
CA ILE A 217 14.97 -14.79 7.61
C ILE A 217 15.96 -15.50 8.51
N GLU A 218 17.15 -14.93 8.67
CA GLU A 218 18.27 -15.57 9.36
C GLU A 218 18.47 -15.02 10.76
N THR A 219 18.48 -15.91 11.76
CA THR A 219 18.81 -15.52 13.14
C THR A 219 20.33 -15.57 13.33
N GLY A 220 21.00 -14.43 13.19
CA GLY A 220 22.46 -14.33 13.11
C GLY A 220 23.20 -14.75 14.39
N ALA A 221 24.50 -14.97 14.26
CA ALA A 221 25.41 -14.98 15.42
C ALA A 221 25.34 -13.64 16.15
N GLY A 222 25.64 -13.62 17.44
CA GLY A 222 25.83 -12.38 18.19
C GLY A 222 27.26 -12.28 18.70
N VAL A 223 28.07 -11.46 18.03
CA VAL A 223 29.33 -10.95 18.56
C VAL A 223 29.05 -9.52 18.98
N CYS A 224 28.78 -9.33 20.27
CA CYS A 224 28.26 -8.05 20.78
C CYS A 224 29.34 -7.26 21.54
N HIS A 225 29.43 -5.95 21.29
CA HIS A 225 30.40 -5.07 21.93
C HIS A 225 29.76 -4.13 22.95
N THR A 226 30.58 -3.68 23.90
CA THR A 226 30.27 -2.51 24.71
C THR A 226 31.49 -1.60 24.75
N TYR A 227 31.36 -0.40 24.19
CA TYR A 227 32.37 0.66 24.24
C TYR A 227 32.17 1.55 25.46
N ILE A 228 33.18 1.65 26.31
CA ILE A 228 33.23 2.53 27.46
C ILE A 228 34.09 3.74 27.07
N HIS A 229 33.43 4.84 26.72
CA HIS A 229 34.07 6.11 26.40
C HIS A 229 34.64 6.76 27.67
N LYS A 230 35.65 7.62 27.52
CA LYS A 230 36.29 8.31 28.66
C LYS A 230 35.37 9.16 29.52
N GLU A 231 34.29 9.69 28.94
CA GLU A 231 33.24 10.44 29.67
C GLU A 231 32.13 9.53 30.24
N ALA A 232 32.43 8.27 30.60
CA ALA A 232 31.48 7.35 31.24
C ALA A 232 31.50 7.46 32.77
N ASP A 233 30.32 7.37 33.41
CA ASP A 233 30.27 6.95 34.82
C ASP A 233 30.77 5.51 34.92
N LEU A 234 32.00 5.33 35.39
CA LEU A 234 32.66 4.02 35.46
C LEU A 234 31.96 3.03 36.41
N SER A 235 31.16 3.50 37.37
CA SER A 235 30.41 2.65 38.29
C SER A 235 29.11 2.15 37.67
N LYS A 236 28.42 3.01 36.92
CA LYS A 236 27.29 2.67 36.04
C LYS A 236 27.75 1.73 34.92
N ALA A 237 28.87 2.04 34.28
CA ALA A 237 29.48 1.23 33.23
C ALA A 237 29.78 -0.20 33.70
N ALA A 238 30.41 -0.35 34.87
CA ALA A 238 30.74 -1.67 35.42
C ALA A 238 29.49 -2.53 35.65
N ARG A 239 28.39 -1.94 36.15
CA ARG A 239 27.11 -2.66 36.35
C ARG A 239 26.43 -3.07 35.04
N ILE A 240 26.52 -2.24 34.01
CA ILE A 240 25.94 -2.54 32.69
C ILE A 240 26.72 -3.68 32.02
N VAL A 241 28.04 -3.61 32.03
CA VAL A 241 28.96 -4.61 31.48
C VAL A 241 28.81 -5.96 32.20
N ASP A 242 28.76 -5.95 33.54
CA ASP A 242 28.52 -7.13 34.37
C ASP A 242 27.18 -7.79 34.03
N ASN A 243 26.10 -7.02 33.90
CA ASN A 243 24.81 -7.52 33.44
C ASN A 243 24.88 -8.12 32.02
N ALA A 244 25.57 -7.44 31.09
CA ALA A 244 25.66 -7.82 29.69
C ALA A 244 26.39 -9.17 29.49
N LYS A 245 27.42 -9.48 30.30
CA LYS A 245 28.11 -10.77 30.25
C LYS A 245 27.44 -11.85 31.12
N HIS A 246 27.06 -11.54 32.36
CA HIS A 246 26.76 -12.54 33.37
C HIS A 246 25.28 -12.92 33.52
N GLN A 247 24.33 -12.09 33.09
CA GLN A 247 22.91 -12.40 33.27
C GLN A 247 22.51 -13.71 32.55
N ARG A 248 23.02 -13.93 31.34
CA ARG A 248 22.85 -15.17 30.58
C ARG A 248 23.98 -15.29 29.56
N PRO A 249 25.11 -15.93 29.88
CA PRO A 249 26.29 -15.95 29.00
C PRO A 249 26.13 -16.82 27.73
N SER A 250 25.08 -17.66 27.66
CA SER A 250 24.86 -18.67 26.62
C SER A 250 23.86 -18.27 25.52
N VAL A 251 23.60 -16.96 25.36
CA VAL A 251 22.74 -16.39 24.31
C VAL A 251 23.49 -15.34 23.50
N CYS A 252 23.10 -15.15 22.25
CA CYS A 252 23.79 -14.31 21.25
C CYS A 252 23.87 -12.81 21.63
N ASN A 253 22.94 -12.26 22.40
CA ASN A 253 22.99 -10.85 22.82
C ASN A 253 23.85 -10.60 24.08
N ALA A 254 24.56 -11.60 24.58
CA ALA A 254 25.52 -11.44 25.66
C ALA A 254 26.77 -10.69 25.16
N LEU A 255 27.44 -9.96 26.05
CA LEU A 255 28.67 -9.22 25.71
C LEU A 255 29.83 -10.16 25.38
N ASP A 256 30.46 -10.01 24.20
CA ASP A 256 31.67 -10.75 23.83
C ASP A 256 32.93 -9.90 23.91
N THR A 257 32.88 -8.62 23.51
CA THR A 257 34.07 -7.74 23.47
C THR A 257 33.84 -6.41 24.19
N MET A 258 34.68 -6.13 25.20
CA MET A 258 34.76 -4.80 25.83
C MET A 258 35.77 -3.91 25.10
N LEU A 259 35.34 -2.72 24.68
CA LEU A 259 36.21 -1.69 24.13
C LEU A 259 36.38 -0.57 25.16
N LEU A 260 37.61 -0.28 25.55
CA LEU A 260 37.92 0.71 26.59
C LEU A 260 38.68 1.88 26.00
N ASP A 261 38.19 3.10 26.19
CA ASP A 261 38.97 4.30 25.88
C ASP A 261 40.23 4.36 26.77
N GLU A 262 41.40 4.66 26.20
CA GLU A 262 42.67 4.47 26.91
C GLU A 262 42.80 5.34 28.17
N GLU A 263 42.17 6.52 28.19
CA GLU A 263 42.16 7.41 29.36
C GLU A 263 41.49 6.76 30.59
N ILE A 264 40.54 5.82 30.39
CA ILE A 264 39.79 5.16 31.48
C ILE A 264 40.12 3.68 31.66
N ALA A 265 40.99 3.09 30.84
CA ALA A 265 41.27 1.65 30.89
C ALA A 265 41.71 1.17 32.29
N LEU A 266 42.68 1.83 32.92
CA LEU A 266 43.14 1.48 34.28
C LEU A 266 42.07 1.67 35.38
N PRO A 267 41.40 2.84 35.53
CA PRO A 267 40.38 3.02 36.56
C PRO A 267 39.11 2.18 36.33
N PHE A 268 38.75 1.85 35.08
CA PHE A 268 37.65 0.94 34.78
C PHE A 268 38.02 -0.52 35.08
N LEU A 269 39.18 -1.00 34.63
CA LEU A 269 39.62 -2.39 34.88
C LEU A 269 39.72 -2.69 36.39
N LYS A 270 40.14 -1.71 37.21
CA LYS A 270 40.11 -1.81 38.68
C LYS A 270 38.70 -2.00 39.27
N LYS A 271 37.64 -1.49 38.62
CA LYS A 271 36.24 -1.64 39.06
C LYS A 271 35.61 -2.95 38.60
N ILE A 272 35.92 -3.39 37.38
CA ILE A 272 35.27 -4.57 36.77
C ILE A 272 35.95 -5.90 37.16
N ALA A 273 37.26 -5.90 37.38
CA ALA A 273 38.02 -7.11 37.71
C ALA A 273 37.51 -7.87 38.96
N PRO A 274 37.12 -7.21 40.08
CA PRO A 274 36.52 -7.93 41.22
C PRO A 274 35.20 -8.62 40.88
N LEU A 275 34.33 -7.98 40.08
CA LEU A 275 33.04 -8.53 39.66
C LEU A 275 33.26 -9.76 38.76
N PHE A 276 34.10 -9.63 37.74
CA PHE A 276 34.42 -10.70 36.80
C PHE A 276 35.15 -11.87 37.48
N SER A 277 36.01 -11.59 38.47
CA SER A 277 36.69 -12.63 39.25
C SER A 277 35.72 -13.43 40.12
N ASN A 278 34.67 -12.81 40.67
CA ASN A 278 33.63 -13.52 41.43
C ASN A 278 32.87 -14.51 40.53
N HIS A 279 32.65 -14.14 39.26
CA HIS A 279 32.04 -15.00 38.23
C HIS A 279 33.04 -15.95 37.53
N LYS A 280 34.34 -15.91 37.90
CA LYS A 280 35.44 -16.72 37.33
C LYS A 280 35.66 -16.49 35.82
N THR A 281 35.29 -15.34 35.31
CA THR A 281 35.22 -15.02 33.88
C THR A 281 36.60 -15.05 33.22
N GLY A 282 36.73 -15.72 32.08
CA GLY A 282 37.94 -15.70 31.26
C GLY A 282 38.04 -14.39 30.47
N ILE A 283 39.20 -13.75 30.52
CA ILE A 283 39.46 -12.51 29.78
C ILE A 283 40.57 -12.73 28.77
N TRP A 284 40.29 -12.49 27.49
CA TRP A 284 41.27 -12.39 26.41
C TRP A 284 41.59 -10.91 26.19
N ALA A 285 42.78 -10.48 26.58
CA ALA A 285 43.14 -9.07 26.60
C ALA A 285 44.22 -8.74 25.57
N ASP A 286 44.11 -7.57 24.93
CA ASP A 286 45.21 -6.97 24.17
C ASP A 286 46.40 -6.59 25.08
N ASP A 287 47.55 -6.23 24.50
CA ASP A 287 48.78 -5.97 25.27
C ASP A 287 48.60 -4.91 26.37
N LYS A 288 47.78 -3.88 26.12
CA LYS A 288 47.47 -2.80 27.08
C LYS A 288 46.62 -3.34 28.24
N ALA A 289 45.47 -3.95 27.95
CA ALA A 289 44.57 -4.50 28.96
C ALA A 289 45.19 -5.69 29.71
N TYR A 290 45.96 -6.54 29.04
CA TYR A 290 46.66 -7.68 29.63
C TYR A 290 47.68 -7.21 30.67
N SER A 291 48.49 -6.21 30.33
CA SER A 291 49.46 -5.60 31.26
C SER A 291 48.77 -5.02 32.51
N ILE A 292 47.63 -4.34 32.34
CA ILE A 292 46.84 -3.81 33.45
C ILE A 292 46.26 -4.95 34.31
N LEU A 293 45.54 -5.90 33.72
CA LEU A 293 44.88 -6.99 34.45
C LEU A 293 45.89 -7.92 35.17
N LYS A 294 47.07 -8.12 34.58
CA LYS A 294 48.18 -8.83 35.22
C LYS A 294 48.70 -8.10 36.45
N SER A 295 48.81 -6.76 36.41
CA SER A 295 49.18 -5.96 37.58
C SER A 295 48.13 -5.99 38.71
N LEU A 296 46.88 -6.31 38.37
CA LEU A 296 45.77 -6.50 39.32
C LEU A 296 45.64 -7.95 39.82
N ASN A 297 46.56 -8.86 39.43
CA ASN A 297 46.53 -10.29 39.74
C ASN A 297 45.22 -11.01 39.32
N TYR A 298 44.66 -10.66 38.16
CA TYR A 298 43.44 -11.31 37.67
C TYR A 298 43.67 -12.81 37.36
N PRO A 299 42.86 -13.75 37.88
CA PRO A 299 43.22 -15.17 37.91
C PRO A 299 42.97 -15.96 36.61
N ASN A 300 42.13 -15.46 35.70
CA ASN A 300 41.76 -16.15 34.46
C ASN A 300 42.02 -15.26 33.23
N LEU A 301 43.29 -14.92 33.01
CA LEU A 301 43.74 -13.93 32.02
C LEU A 301 44.56 -14.59 30.90
N HIS A 302 44.15 -14.34 29.65
CA HIS A 302 44.76 -14.86 28.42
C HIS A 302 45.13 -13.70 27.48
N PRO A 303 46.18 -13.83 26.66
CA PRO A 303 46.43 -12.88 25.58
C PRO A 303 45.38 -13.05 24.46
N ALA A 304 44.89 -11.95 23.91
CA ALA A 304 44.01 -11.95 22.76
C ALA A 304 44.77 -12.14 21.44
N THR A 305 44.14 -12.77 20.47
CA THR A 305 44.49 -12.76 19.04
C THR A 305 43.44 -11.97 18.26
N GLU A 306 43.68 -11.65 16.98
CA GLU A 306 42.64 -11.02 16.14
C GLU A 306 41.35 -11.84 16.08
N ASP A 307 41.47 -13.18 15.97
CA ASP A 307 40.31 -14.10 16.03
C ASP A 307 39.51 -13.98 17.34
N SER A 308 40.14 -13.56 18.45
CA SER A 308 39.47 -13.43 19.75
C SER A 308 38.45 -12.28 19.77
N PHE A 309 38.61 -11.26 18.93
CA PHE A 309 37.70 -10.11 18.91
C PHE A 309 36.42 -10.38 18.10
N GLY A 310 36.48 -11.27 17.11
CA GLY A 310 35.33 -11.71 16.30
C GLY A 310 34.65 -12.99 16.79
N MET A 311 34.95 -13.48 18.00
CA MET A 311 34.47 -14.77 18.50
C MET A 311 33.22 -14.62 19.39
N GLU A 312 32.13 -15.29 19.02
CA GLU A 312 30.93 -15.46 19.85
C GLU A 312 31.24 -16.53 20.93
N TYR A 313 31.39 -16.11 22.19
CA TYR A 313 31.94 -16.99 23.24
C TYR A 313 30.93 -17.97 23.85
N LEU A 314 29.63 -17.63 23.87
CA LEU A 314 28.51 -18.37 24.50
C LEU A 314 28.79 -18.93 25.91
N SER A 315 29.69 -18.29 26.65
CA SER A 315 30.25 -18.76 27.92
C SER A 315 30.70 -17.58 28.79
N LEU A 316 31.19 -17.87 30.00
CA LEU A 316 31.75 -16.88 30.94
C LEU A 316 33.15 -16.42 30.48
N ASN A 317 33.24 -15.99 29.23
CA ASN A 317 34.46 -15.58 28.54
C ASN A 317 34.17 -14.34 27.69
N CYS A 318 35.16 -13.45 27.55
CA CYS A 318 35.08 -12.25 26.72
C CYS A 318 36.46 -11.70 26.34
N SER A 319 36.50 -10.93 25.26
CA SER A 319 37.66 -10.14 24.83
C SER A 319 37.66 -8.72 25.41
N VAL A 320 38.85 -8.12 25.53
CA VAL A 320 39.06 -6.74 26.00
C VAL A 320 40.13 -6.07 25.14
N LYS A 321 39.77 -4.94 24.53
CA LYS A 321 40.68 -4.09 23.74
C LYS A 321 40.69 -2.67 24.29
N VAL A 322 41.87 -2.06 24.34
CA VAL A 322 42.03 -0.64 24.66
C VAL A 322 42.19 0.15 23.37
N VAL A 323 41.24 1.05 23.10
CA VAL A 323 41.17 1.89 21.91
C VAL A 323 41.54 3.34 22.24
N SER A 324 42.08 4.05 21.27
CA SER A 324 42.56 5.44 21.42
C SER A 324 41.46 6.50 21.37
N ASN A 325 40.29 6.18 20.79
CA ASN A 325 39.13 7.08 20.66
C ASN A 325 37.91 6.34 20.06
N LEU A 326 36.81 7.07 19.86
CA LEU A 326 35.58 6.60 19.23
C LEU A 326 35.78 6.06 17.80
N GLU A 327 36.62 6.68 16.95
CA GLU A 327 36.79 6.23 15.56
C GLU A 327 37.40 4.83 15.49
N GLU A 328 38.36 4.53 16.37
CA GLU A 328 38.93 3.18 16.50
C GLU A 328 37.89 2.18 17.06
N ALA A 329 37.04 2.61 17.99
CA ALA A 329 35.93 1.78 18.49
C ALA A 329 34.92 1.45 17.37
N LEU A 330 34.54 2.43 16.56
CA LEU A 330 33.61 2.26 15.43
C LEU A 330 34.21 1.35 14.35
N SER A 331 35.48 1.57 13.98
CA SER A 331 36.19 0.73 13.00
C SER A 331 36.34 -0.72 13.49
N HIS A 332 36.57 -0.92 14.79
CA HIS A 332 36.60 -2.25 15.39
C HIS A 332 35.23 -2.94 15.32
N ILE A 333 34.15 -2.24 15.70
CA ILE A 333 32.78 -2.76 15.62
C ILE A 333 32.41 -3.06 14.17
N GLU A 334 32.74 -2.20 13.20
CA GLU A 334 32.50 -2.47 11.78
C GLU A 334 33.19 -3.76 11.29
N SER A 335 34.38 -4.04 11.81
CA SER A 335 35.21 -5.19 11.41
C SER A 335 34.79 -6.51 12.08
N TYR A 336 34.40 -6.48 13.36
CA TYR A 336 34.20 -7.69 14.18
C TYR A 336 32.75 -7.94 14.63
N SER A 337 31.85 -6.96 14.50
CA SER A 337 30.43 -7.13 14.84
C SER A 337 29.72 -8.09 13.90
N SER A 338 28.90 -8.97 14.48
CA SER A 338 27.91 -9.76 13.73
C SER A 338 26.66 -8.98 13.34
N LYS A 339 26.64 -7.66 13.65
CA LYS A 339 25.53 -6.71 13.48
C LYS A 339 24.31 -7.05 14.32
N HIS A 340 24.54 -7.63 15.50
CA HIS A 340 23.50 -8.04 16.45
C HIS A 340 23.16 -6.92 17.44
N SER A 341 23.94 -6.77 18.52
CA SER A 341 23.67 -5.82 19.60
C SER A 341 24.93 -5.08 20.00
N GLU A 342 24.92 -3.76 19.91
CA GLU A 342 26.09 -2.94 20.21
C GLU A 342 25.75 -1.83 21.21
N ALA A 343 26.63 -1.56 22.16
CA ALA A 343 26.38 -0.55 23.19
C ALA A 343 27.54 0.43 23.35
N VAL A 344 27.22 1.69 23.65
CA VAL A 344 28.16 2.70 24.16
C VAL A 344 27.74 3.16 25.55
N ILE A 345 28.70 3.41 26.42
CA ILE A 345 28.49 4.00 27.74
C ILE A 345 29.25 5.33 27.78
N SER A 346 28.50 6.43 27.95
CA SER A 346 29.03 7.79 28.10
C SER A 346 27.92 8.72 28.61
N GLU A 347 28.29 9.76 29.38
CA GLU A 347 27.39 10.87 29.67
C GLU A 347 27.44 11.96 28.58
N ASN A 348 28.38 11.88 27.63
CA ASN A 348 28.45 12.77 26.46
C ASN A 348 27.38 12.36 25.43
N LYS A 349 26.36 13.21 25.28
CA LYS A 349 25.21 12.97 24.39
C LYS A 349 25.57 12.99 22.91
N GLU A 350 26.58 13.74 22.50
CA GLU A 350 27.02 13.80 21.09
C GLU A 350 27.71 12.49 20.70
N ILE A 351 28.57 11.95 21.56
CA ILE A 351 29.20 10.62 21.39
C ILE A 351 28.14 9.52 21.34
N CYS A 352 27.16 9.55 22.26
CA CYS A 352 26.02 8.62 22.22
C CYS A 352 25.22 8.70 20.92
N LEU A 353 24.94 9.90 20.42
CA LEU A 353 24.18 10.09 19.17
C LEU A 353 24.99 9.68 17.93
N ARG A 354 26.30 10.00 17.88
CA ARG A 354 27.22 9.52 16.84
C ARG A 354 27.24 8.00 16.76
N PHE A 355 27.45 7.34 17.90
CA PHE A 355 27.47 5.87 17.96
C PHE A 355 26.15 5.24 17.49
N ILE A 356 24.98 5.79 17.88
CA ILE A 356 23.67 5.34 17.38
C ILE A 356 23.56 5.47 15.86
N ASN A 357 24.07 6.56 15.27
CA ASN A 357 23.94 6.83 13.84
C ASN A 357 24.94 6.07 12.97
N GLU A 358 26.14 5.80 13.51
CA GLU A 358 27.27 5.24 12.76
C GLU A 358 27.36 3.70 12.88
N VAL A 359 26.85 3.10 13.97
CA VAL A 359 26.90 1.63 14.16
C VAL A 359 25.74 0.92 13.44
N ASP A 360 26.08 0.13 12.42
CA ASP A 360 25.14 -0.65 11.61
C ASP A 360 24.76 -2.01 12.24
N ALA A 361 24.18 -2.01 13.44
CA ALA A 361 23.67 -3.22 14.12
C ALA A 361 22.14 -3.34 14.09
N ALA A 362 21.62 -4.49 14.53
CA ALA A 362 20.18 -4.74 14.64
C ALA A 362 19.55 -4.05 15.86
N ALA A 363 20.31 -3.87 16.94
CA ALA A 363 20.00 -2.97 18.04
C ALA A 363 21.26 -2.23 18.52
N VAL A 364 21.14 -0.91 18.72
CA VAL A 364 22.23 -0.05 19.24
C VAL A 364 21.76 0.66 20.50
N PHE A 365 22.56 0.57 21.57
CA PHE A 365 22.22 1.06 22.90
C PHE A 365 23.16 2.16 23.38
N THR A 366 22.62 3.08 24.17
CA THR A 366 23.40 4.07 24.92
C THR A 366 23.10 3.90 26.40
N ASN A 367 24.14 3.70 27.23
CA ASN A 367 24.02 3.53 28.68
C ASN A 367 23.08 2.39 29.12
N ALA A 368 22.94 1.35 28.30
CA ALA A 368 22.09 0.19 28.55
C ALA A 368 22.78 -1.11 28.08
N SER A 369 22.32 -2.25 28.59
CA SER A 369 22.90 -3.57 28.34
C SER A 369 22.45 -4.14 27.00
N THR A 370 23.36 -4.80 26.26
CA THR A 370 23.04 -5.52 25.00
C THR A 370 21.97 -6.60 25.19
N ARG A 371 21.90 -7.16 26.41
CA ARG A 371 20.92 -8.17 26.87
C ARG A 371 19.46 -7.75 26.72
N PHE A 372 19.17 -6.46 26.55
CA PHE A 372 17.82 -5.97 26.25
C PHE A 372 17.36 -6.24 24.81
N THR A 373 18.21 -6.76 23.93
CA THR A 373 17.83 -7.16 22.55
C THR A 373 17.07 -8.49 22.60
N ASP A 374 15.78 -8.44 22.90
CA ASP A 374 14.96 -9.61 23.20
C ASP A 374 13.49 -9.25 22.92
N GLY A 375 12.74 -10.14 22.27
CA GLY A 375 11.36 -9.87 21.85
C GLY A 375 10.38 -9.58 23.00
N GLU A 376 10.58 -10.17 24.18
CA GLU A 376 9.75 -9.88 25.36
C GLU A 376 10.09 -8.49 25.93
N VAL A 377 11.38 -8.15 25.99
CA VAL A 377 11.86 -6.83 26.45
C VAL A 377 11.42 -5.71 25.51
N PHE A 378 11.32 -5.97 24.21
CA PHE A 378 10.85 -5.03 23.19
C PHE A 378 9.30 -4.98 23.08
N GLU A 379 8.58 -5.61 24.01
CA GLU A 379 7.11 -5.66 24.07
C GLU A 379 6.44 -6.26 22.80
N LEU A 380 7.17 -7.11 22.04
CA LEU A 380 6.61 -7.82 20.88
C LEU A 380 5.67 -8.97 21.29
N GLY A 381 5.71 -9.37 22.56
CA GLY A 381 4.84 -10.39 23.17
C GLY A 381 5.17 -11.84 22.79
N ALA A 382 6.03 -12.05 21.78
CA ALA A 382 6.66 -13.31 21.42
C ALA A 382 7.98 -13.03 20.66
N GLU A 383 8.78 -14.07 20.42
CA GLU A 383 9.97 -13.98 19.56
C GLU A 383 10.13 -15.23 18.70
N ILE A 384 10.26 -15.06 17.38
CA ILE A 384 10.70 -16.13 16.46
C ILE A 384 12.22 -16.23 16.46
N GLY A 385 12.89 -15.08 16.52
CA GLY A 385 14.32 -14.94 16.72
C GLY A 385 14.77 -13.50 16.53
N ILE A 386 16.09 -13.29 16.46
CA ILE A 386 16.71 -11.98 16.26
C ILE A 386 17.42 -11.98 14.90
N SER A 387 16.94 -11.18 13.97
CA SER A 387 17.53 -11.05 12.63
C SER A 387 18.62 -9.98 12.59
N THR A 388 19.79 -10.33 12.04
CA THR A 388 20.87 -9.36 11.75
C THR A 388 20.83 -8.86 10.30
N GLN A 389 19.92 -9.40 9.46
CA GLN A 389 19.75 -8.99 8.06
C GLN A 389 19.16 -7.59 7.93
N LYS A 390 19.36 -6.94 6.78
CA LYS A 390 18.78 -5.60 6.49
C LYS A 390 17.40 -5.64 5.82
N LEU A 391 17.05 -6.73 5.15
CA LEU A 391 15.83 -6.84 4.36
C LEU A 391 14.71 -7.46 5.19
N HIS A 392 13.51 -6.89 5.09
CA HIS A 392 12.26 -7.35 5.74
C HIS A 392 12.25 -7.34 7.29
N ALA A 393 13.07 -8.17 7.93
CA ALA A 393 13.16 -8.32 9.38
C ALA A 393 14.58 -8.00 9.88
N ARG A 394 14.69 -7.15 10.91
CA ARG A 394 15.93 -6.78 11.59
C ARG A 394 15.63 -6.52 13.07
N GLY A 395 16.47 -7.00 13.97
CA GLY A 395 16.21 -7.04 15.41
C GLY A 395 15.37 -8.26 15.81
N PRO A 396 14.92 -8.35 17.08
CA PRO A 396 13.91 -9.32 17.50
C PRO A 396 12.67 -9.18 16.62
N PHE A 397 12.07 -10.31 16.21
CA PHE A 397 10.88 -10.30 15.36
C PHE A 397 9.88 -11.39 15.73
N ALA A 398 8.60 -11.12 15.47
CA ALA A 398 7.48 -12.01 15.75
C ALA A 398 6.48 -12.02 14.58
N ILE A 399 5.17 -11.93 14.89
CA ILE A 399 4.06 -12.06 13.93
C ILE A 399 4.03 -10.97 12.85
N GLU A 400 4.54 -9.78 13.16
CA GLU A 400 4.62 -8.63 12.26
C GLU A 400 5.60 -8.83 11.08
N LYS A 401 6.49 -9.83 11.17
CA LYS A 401 7.38 -10.25 10.07
C LYS A 401 6.94 -11.55 9.39
N LEU A 402 5.79 -12.10 9.77
CA LEU A 402 5.13 -13.19 9.04
C LEU A 402 4.04 -12.69 8.06
N VAL A 403 3.93 -11.37 7.88
CA VAL A 403 3.07 -10.71 6.90
C VAL A 403 3.86 -9.85 5.91
N THR A 404 3.31 -9.68 4.70
CA THR A 404 3.79 -8.83 3.61
C THR A 404 2.70 -7.84 3.17
N GLU A 405 2.96 -7.00 2.17
CA GLU A 405 2.11 -5.85 1.82
C GLU A 405 1.36 -6.03 0.48
N LYS A 406 0.06 -5.71 0.42
CA LYS A 406 -0.79 -5.77 -0.80
C LYS A 406 -1.59 -4.49 -1.05
N TRP A 407 -1.76 -4.09 -2.31
CA TRP A 407 -2.61 -2.94 -2.73
C TRP A 407 -4.01 -3.39 -3.21
N ILE A 408 -5.08 -2.59 -2.99
CA ILE A 408 -6.51 -2.98 -3.25
C ILE A 408 -7.34 -1.86 -3.95
N ILE A 409 -8.18 -2.20 -4.96
CA ILE A 409 -9.04 -1.30 -5.80
C ILE A 409 -10.19 -2.08 -6.52
N GLN A 410 -11.49 -1.66 -6.56
CA GLN A 410 -12.55 -2.17 -7.49
C GLN A 410 -13.74 -1.19 -7.82
N VAL A 411 -14.40 -1.35 -9.00
CA VAL A 411 -15.89 -1.25 -9.24
C VAL A 411 -16.38 -2.25 -10.31
N LYS A 412 -17.10 -3.31 -9.90
CA LYS A 412 -17.43 -4.54 -10.66
C LYS A 412 -17.39 -4.46 -12.20
N ALA A 413 -18.49 -4.13 -12.87
CA ALA A 413 -18.62 -4.32 -14.33
C ALA A 413 -18.14 -3.12 -15.17
N ASN A 414 -18.46 -1.90 -14.74
CA ASN A 414 -17.96 -0.65 -15.35
C ASN A 414 -17.94 0.46 -14.29
N PHE A 415 -16.78 1.09 -14.09
CA PHE A 415 -16.58 2.10 -13.03
C PHE A 415 -16.80 3.55 -13.47
N ASN A 416 -17.19 3.78 -14.73
CA ASN A 416 -17.24 5.11 -15.33
C ASN A 416 -18.39 5.93 -14.71
N LEU A 417 -18.07 7.11 -14.18
CA LEU A 417 -19.02 7.94 -13.43
C LEU A 417 -20.16 8.49 -14.31
N ASP A 418 -19.95 8.68 -15.60
CA ASP A 418 -20.97 9.21 -16.52
C ASP A 418 -21.90 8.12 -17.03
N ILE A 419 -21.43 6.87 -17.13
CA ILE A 419 -22.29 5.69 -17.26
C ILE A 419 -23.14 5.53 -15.98
N ILE A 420 -22.53 5.55 -14.79
CA ILE A 420 -23.25 5.46 -13.51
C ILE A 420 -24.30 6.58 -13.39
N ARG A 421 -23.94 7.85 -13.66
CA ARG A 421 -24.90 8.99 -13.71
C ARG A 421 -26.03 8.79 -14.71
N THR A 422 -25.78 8.12 -15.82
CA THR A 422 -26.81 7.87 -16.83
C THR A 422 -27.78 6.80 -16.35
N LEU A 423 -27.29 5.71 -15.76
CA LEU A 423 -28.12 4.69 -15.13
C LEU A 423 -28.94 5.25 -13.96
N LEU A 424 -28.35 6.08 -13.09
CA LEU A 424 -29.06 6.78 -12.03
C LEU A 424 -30.18 7.69 -12.56
N ARG A 425 -29.92 8.45 -13.65
CA ARG A 425 -30.95 9.29 -14.30
C ARG A 425 -32.09 8.49 -14.94
N LEU A 426 -31.81 7.26 -15.37
CA LEU A 426 -32.80 6.31 -15.88
C LEU A 426 -33.52 5.54 -14.76
N GLY A 427 -33.24 5.86 -13.48
CA GLY A 427 -33.93 5.28 -12.31
C GLY A 427 -33.30 4.00 -11.74
N ALA A 428 -32.13 3.58 -12.24
CA ALA A 428 -31.48 2.36 -11.75
C ALA A 428 -30.95 2.51 -10.30
N GLY A 429 -31.12 1.46 -9.50
CA GLY A 429 -30.35 1.24 -8.27
C GLY A 429 -28.91 0.80 -8.57
N MET A 430 -28.04 0.87 -7.57
CA MET A 430 -26.61 0.56 -7.72
C MET A 430 -26.20 -0.63 -6.83
N ASP A 431 -25.75 -1.73 -7.44
CA ASP A 431 -25.02 -2.78 -6.73
C ASP A 431 -23.54 -2.42 -6.58
N VAL A 432 -22.99 -2.68 -5.40
CA VAL A 432 -21.59 -2.43 -5.06
C VAL A 432 -20.91 -3.64 -4.38
N ASN A 433 -19.63 -3.87 -4.69
CA ASN A 433 -18.79 -4.89 -4.06
C ASN A 433 -18.03 -4.41 -2.81
N SER A 434 -17.69 -3.12 -2.74
CA SER A 434 -16.74 -2.58 -1.75
C SER A 434 -17.00 -1.10 -1.43
N ALA A 435 -16.33 -0.57 -0.41
CA ALA A 435 -16.33 0.85 -0.05
C ALA A 435 -15.84 1.75 -1.21
N GLY A 436 -14.94 1.27 -2.07
CA GLY A 436 -14.48 2.01 -3.25
C GLY A 436 -15.55 2.14 -4.34
N GLU A 437 -16.40 1.12 -4.46
CA GLU A 437 -17.59 1.13 -5.32
C GLU A 437 -18.66 2.07 -4.76
N LEU A 438 -18.96 1.92 -3.47
CA LEU A 438 -19.88 2.76 -2.71
C LEU A 438 -19.52 4.25 -2.85
N PHE A 439 -18.26 4.61 -2.62
CA PHE A 439 -17.78 5.98 -2.79
C PHE A 439 -18.05 6.52 -4.20
N ARG A 440 -17.80 5.73 -5.25
CA ARG A 440 -18.00 6.16 -6.64
C ARG A 440 -19.47 6.33 -7.01
N VAL A 441 -20.36 5.45 -6.55
CA VAL A 441 -21.80 5.59 -6.82
C VAL A 441 -22.40 6.78 -6.07
N ILE A 442 -22.03 6.98 -4.79
CA ILE A 442 -22.43 8.19 -4.03
C ILE A 442 -21.89 9.46 -4.71
N LYS A 443 -20.62 9.47 -5.16
CA LYS A 443 -20.03 10.60 -5.91
C LYS A 443 -20.66 10.82 -7.29
N ALA A 444 -21.25 9.78 -7.89
CA ALA A 444 -22.04 9.90 -9.12
C ALA A 444 -23.44 10.49 -8.88
N GLY A 445 -23.88 10.63 -7.62
CA GLY A 445 -25.18 11.17 -7.23
C GLY A 445 -26.18 10.11 -6.75
N ALA A 446 -25.76 8.87 -6.48
CA ALA A 446 -26.64 7.87 -5.89
C ALA A 446 -27.04 8.27 -4.47
N LEU A 447 -28.34 8.14 -4.16
CA LEU A 447 -28.81 8.22 -2.78
C LEU A 447 -28.51 6.88 -2.09
N PRO A 448 -28.01 6.83 -0.84
CA PRO A 448 -27.69 5.57 -0.16
C PRO A 448 -28.85 4.56 -0.15
N LYS A 449 -30.08 5.02 0.03
CA LYS A 449 -31.32 4.21 -0.05
C LYS A 449 -31.62 3.57 -1.42
N ASN A 450 -30.81 3.84 -2.45
CA ASN A 450 -30.87 3.20 -3.77
C ASN A 450 -29.61 2.35 -4.06
N VAL A 451 -28.76 2.11 -3.05
CA VAL A 451 -27.52 1.33 -3.16
C VAL A 451 -27.64 0.03 -2.35
N ILE A 452 -27.21 -1.08 -2.94
CA ILE A 452 -27.14 -2.41 -2.30
C ILE A 452 -25.71 -2.95 -2.37
N MET A 453 -25.28 -3.78 -1.42
CA MET A 453 -23.93 -4.37 -1.43
C MET A 453 -23.96 -5.90 -1.51
N SER A 454 -23.63 -6.48 -2.68
CA SER A 454 -23.70 -7.93 -2.99
C SER A 454 -22.35 -8.68 -3.01
N GLY A 455 -21.27 -8.09 -2.49
CA GLY A 455 -19.93 -8.64 -2.65
C GLY A 455 -19.62 -9.91 -1.84
N VAL A 456 -18.81 -10.82 -2.40
CA VAL A 456 -18.31 -12.00 -1.67
C VAL A 456 -17.14 -11.62 -0.75
N GLY A 457 -17.24 -11.96 0.53
CA GLY A 457 -16.18 -11.74 1.50
C GLY A 457 -15.90 -10.26 1.74
N LYS A 458 -16.95 -9.52 2.11
CA LYS A 458 -16.88 -8.07 2.37
C LYS A 458 -15.91 -7.84 3.54
N THR A 459 -15.00 -6.88 3.38
CA THR A 459 -14.11 -6.51 4.49
C THR A 459 -14.91 -5.80 5.59
N HIS A 460 -14.33 -5.74 6.79
CA HIS A 460 -14.90 -4.94 7.88
C HIS A 460 -15.05 -3.47 7.45
N GLU A 461 -14.12 -2.93 6.68
CA GLU A 461 -14.17 -1.59 6.09
C GLU A 461 -15.34 -1.41 5.11
N ASP A 462 -15.61 -2.40 4.25
CA ASP A 462 -16.75 -2.37 3.31
C ASP A 462 -18.08 -2.33 4.06
N ILE A 463 -18.23 -3.20 5.06
CA ILE A 463 -19.41 -3.27 5.93
C ILE A 463 -19.56 -1.97 6.73
N ASN A 464 -18.48 -1.47 7.33
CA ASN A 464 -18.49 -0.22 8.09
C ASN A 464 -18.91 0.97 7.21
N ALA A 465 -18.35 1.08 5.99
CA ALA A 465 -18.70 2.14 5.04
C ALA A 465 -20.18 2.06 4.61
N ALA A 466 -20.70 0.86 4.38
CA ALA A 466 -22.12 0.64 4.05
C ALA A 466 -23.07 1.03 5.20
N VAL A 467 -22.75 0.62 6.43
CA VAL A 467 -23.50 0.95 7.66
C VAL A 467 -23.41 2.44 7.99
N GLU A 468 -22.26 3.09 7.78
CA GLU A 468 -22.09 4.52 7.97
C GLU A 468 -22.86 5.34 6.94
N ALA A 469 -22.76 4.99 5.65
CA ALA A 469 -23.52 5.63 4.57
C ALA A 469 -25.03 5.41 4.67
N GLY A 470 -25.48 4.35 5.36
CA GLY A 470 -26.90 4.01 5.48
C GLY A 470 -27.49 3.56 4.15
N ILE A 471 -26.83 2.60 3.50
CA ILE A 471 -27.30 2.05 2.22
C ILE A 471 -28.58 1.22 2.38
N LYS A 472 -29.31 0.96 1.28
CA LYS A 472 -30.60 0.25 1.30
C LYS A 472 -30.49 -1.14 1.91
N LEU A 473 -29.46 -1.89 1.53
CA LEU A 473 -29.35 -3.32 1.82
C LEU A 473 -27.88 -3.78 1.81
N ILE A 474 -27.50 -4.58 2.81
CA ILE A 474 -26.24 -5.34 2.77
C ILE A 474 -26.60 -6.82 2.62
N LYS A 475 -26.18 -7.47 1.52
CA LYS A 475 -26.49 -8.89 1.28
C LYS A 475 -25.45 -9.76 1.97
N ILE A 476 -25.79 -10.51 3.01
CA ILE A 476 -24.87 -11.44 3.67
C ILE A 476 -24.63 -12.70 2.85
N GLU A 477 -23.40 -13.21 2.88
CA GLU A 477 -23.02 -14.50 2.28
C GLU A 477 -22.44 -15.50 3.31
N SER A 478 -22.41 -15.14 4.59
CA SER A 478 -21.99 -16.05 5.68
C SER A 478 -22.54 -15.62 7.04
N LEU A 479 -22.51 -16.53 8.02
CA LEU A 479 -22.71 -16.19 9.44
C LEU A 479 -21.70 -15.16 9.95
N SER A 480 -20.45 -15.20 9.48
CA SER A 480 -19.40 -14.28 9.92
C SER A 480 -19.72 -12.84 9.54
N GLU A 481 -20.21 -12.60 8.32
CA GLU A 481 -20.68 -11.27 7.90
C GLU A 481 -21.90 -10.82 8.75
N LEU A 482 -22.84 -11.73 9.05
CA LEU A 482 -24.00 -11.46 9.91
C LEU A 482 -23.60 -11.07 11.35
N HIS A 483 -22.67 -11.81 11.96
CA HIS A 483 -22.17 -11.54 13.31
C HIS A 483 -21.43 -10.21 13.41
N TYR A 484 -20.61 -9.88 12.40
CA TYR A 484 -19.93 -8.60 12.36
C TYR A 484 -20.92 -7.44 12.13
N LEU A 485 -21.91 -7.62 11.25
CA LEU A 485 -23.01 -6.67 11.05
C LEU A 485 -23.79 -6.38 12.33
N GLU A 486 -24.12 -7.38 13.14
CA GLU A 486 -24.79 -7.18 14.44
C GLU A 486 -23.92 -6.33 15.36
N THR A 487 -22.63 -6.65 15.42
CA THR A 487 -21.64 -5.99 16.29
C THR A 487 -21.49 -4.51 15.93
N ILE A 488 -21.24 -4.18 14.66
CA ILE A 488 -21.10 -2.77 14.24
C ILE A 488 -22.42 -2.01 14.34
N SER A 489 -23.55 -2.64 14.00
CA SER A 489 -24.87 -2.00 14.08
C SER A 489 -25.24 -1.66 15.53
N SER A 490 -24.90 -2.55 16.47
CA SER A 490 -24.99 -2.32 17.92
C SER A 490 -24.11 -1.16 18.39
N LEU A 491 -22.82 -1.17 18.02
CA LEU A 491 -21.86 -0.11 18.40
C LEU A 491 -22.25 1.27 17.83
N LYS A 492 -22.79 1.31 16.62
CA LYS A 492 -23.27 2.54 15.95
C LYS A 492 -24.70 2.91 16.33
N GLN A 493 -25.40 2.07 17.11
CA GLN A 493 -26.83 2.18 17.45
C GLN A 493 -27.75 2.38 16.23
N LYS A 494 -27.40 1.75 15.10
CA LYS A 494 -28.19 1.80 13.86
C LYS A 494 -28.94 0.49 13.67
N ARG A 495 -30.18 0.56 13.17
CA ARG A 495 -30.83 -0.60 12.55
C ARG A 495 -30.47 -0.67 11.08
N ILE A 496 -30.18 -1.88 10.61
CA ILE A 496 -29.73 -2.15 9.24
C ILE A 496 -30.56 -3.28 8.65
N ASP A 497 -31.11 -3.02 7.47
CA ASP A 497 -31.79 -4.02 6.67
C ASP A 497 -30.77 -4.86 5.89
N ILE A 498 -30.92 -6.18 5.95
CA ILE A 498 -30.02 -7.15 5.31
C ILE A 498 -30.77 -8.01 4.30
N GLY A 499 -30.05 -8.41 3.26
CA GLY A 499 -30.47 -9.46 2.34
C GLY A 499 -29.70 -10.75 2.60
N ILE A 500 -30.27 -11.91 2.30
CA ILE A 500 -29.57 -13.20 2.38
C ILE A 500 -29.29 -13.69 0.96
N ARG A 501 -28.01 -13.81 0.60
CA ARG A 501 -27.59 -14.39 -0.69
C ARG A 501 -27.66 -15.90 -0.62
N VAL A 502 -28.42 -16.53 -1.51
CA VAL A 502 -28.74 -17.95 -1.49
C VAL A 502 -28.19 -18.66 -2.72
N THR A 503 -27.65 -19.86 -2.52
CA THR A 503 -27.18 -20.74 -3.60
C THR A 503 -28.31 -21.71 -3.98
N PRO A 504 -29.02 -21.52 -5.11
CA PRO A 504 -30.16 -22.38 -5.45
C PRO A 504 -29.76 -23.80 -5.88
N GLY A 505 -28.48 -24.05 -6.19
CA GLY A 505 -27.97 -25.38 -6.53
C GLY A 505 -28.30 -25.83 -7.97
N VAL A 506 -28.75 -24.93 -8.83
CA VAL A 506 -29.09 -25.19 -10.24
C VAL A 506 -27.88 -24.89 -11.13
N ASP A 507 -27.52 -25.83 -12.01
CA ASP A 507 -26.46 -25.62 -13.01
C ASP A 507 -27.01 -24.90 -14.25
N ALA A 508 -26.59 -23.65 -14.43
CA ALA A 508 -26.95 -22.82 -15.58
C ALA A 508 -26.26 -23.22 -16.91
N LYS A 509 -25.38 -24.23 -16.90
CA LYS A 509 -24.63 -24.76 -18.06
C LYS A 509 -23.84 -23.69 -18.85
N THR A 510 -23.33 -22.69 -18.14
CA THR A 510 -22.43 -21.66 -18.69
C THR A 510 -20.98 -22.15 -18.79
N ASN A 511 -20.11 -21.37 -19.44
CA ASN A 511 -18.66 -21.66 -19.48
C ASN A 511 -18.12 -21.84 -18.04
N ARG A 512 -17.29 -22.87 -17.83
CA ARG A 512 -16.74 -23.31 -16.53
C ARG A 512 -16.10 -22.19 -15.68
N HIS A 513 -15.65 -21.10 -16.30
CA HIS A 513 -15.06 -19.94 -15.61
C HIS A 513 -16.09 -18.89 -15.15
N ILE A 514 -17.38 -19.05 -15.45
CA ILE A 514 -18.44 -18.04 -15.24
C ILE A 514 -19.72 -18.62 -14.58
N THR A 515 -19.74 -19.90 -14.26
CA THR A 515 -20.86 -20.58 -13.57
C THR A 515 -20.81 -20.32 -12.06
N THR A 516 -21.91 -19.86 -11.46
CA THR A 516 -21.97 -19.52 -10.02
C THR A 516 -23.17 -20.12 -9.26
N GLY A 517 -24.06 -20.86 -9.93
CA GLY A 517 -25.26 -21.46 -9.28
C GLY A 517 -25.06 -22.84 -8.63
N SER A 518 -23.91 -23.49 -8.84
CA SER A 518 -23.63 -24.84 -8.31
C SER A 518 -23.26 -24.81 -6.82
N ARG A 519 -23.69 -25.82 -6.03
CA ARG A 519 -23.29 -26.03 -4.61
C ARG A 519 -21.77 -26.21 -4.38
N THR A 520 -20.95 -26.15 -5.43
CA THR A 520 -19.48 -26.26 -5.38
C THR A 520 -18.74 -24.92 -5.54
N VAL A 521 -19.48 -23.79 -5.58
CA VAL A 521 -18.91 -22.45 -5.78
C VAL A 521 -19.03 -21.58 -4.53
N LYS A 522 -18.21 -20.53 -4.46
CA LYS A 522 -18.04 -19.64 -3.29
C LYS A 522 -19.15 -18.58 -3.08
N PHE A 523 -20.32 -18.72 -3.69
CA PHE A 523 -21.36 -17.68 -3.75
C PHE A 523 -22.64 -18.15 -3.07
N GLY A 524 -23.14 -17.35 -2.13
CA GLY A 524 -24.37 -17.61 -1.36
C GLY A 524 -24.26 -18.68 -0.26
N ILE A 525 -25.38 -18.80 0.47
CA ILE A 525 -25.62 -19.73 1.57
C ILE A 525 -26.65 -20.77 1.08
N GLU A 526 -26.51 -22.05 1.46
CA GLU A 526 -27.54 -23.06 1.15
C GLU A 526 -28.87 -22.76 1.87
N PRO A 527 -30.04 -22.89 1.22
CA PRO A 527 -31.36 -22.62 1.82
C PRO A 527 -31.58 -23.33 3.18
N GLU A 528 -31.04 -24.53 3.32
CA GLU A 528 -31.09 -25.36 4.52
C GLU A 528 -30.36 -24.66 5.70
N LEU A 529 -29.17 -24.10 5.46
CA LEU A 529 -28.38 -23.36 6.45
C LEU A 529 -28.99 -22.01 6.81
N VAL A 530 -29.66 -21.35 5.85
CA VAL A 530 -30.44 -20.13 6.14
C VAL A 530 -31.48 -20.42 7.23
N ILE A 531 -32.21 -21.53 7.09
CA ILE A 531 -33.25 -21.93 8.05
C ILE A 531 -32.65 -22.39 9.39
N SER A 532 -31.61 -23.23 9.38
CA SER A 532 -31.08 -23.81 10.62
C SER A 532 -30.22 -22.86 11.46
N GLU A 533 -29.55 -21.88 10.85
CA GLU A 533 -28.54 -21.06 11.52
C GLU A 533 -28.81 -19.55 11.45
N ILE A 534 -29.11 -19.02 10.26
CA ILE A 534 -29.30 -17.57 10.05
C ILE A 534 -30.59 -17.08 10.72
N ILE A 535 -31.71 -17.79 10.55
CA ILE A 535 -33.01 -17.36 11.11
C ILE A 535 -33.01 -17.34 12.65
N PRO A 536 -32.53 -18.38 13.37
CA PRO A 536 -32.44 -18.33 14.83
C PRO A 536 -31.57 -17.18 15.36
N PHE A 537 -30.54 -16.75 14.62
CA PHE A 537 -29.76 -15.57 14.99
C PHE A 537 -30.60 -14.28 14.84
N LEU A 538 -31.23 -14.09 13.68
CA LEU A 538 -32.02 -12.89 13.37
C LEU A 538 -33.20 -12.69 14.33
N GLN A 539 -33.87 -13.76 14.75
CA GLN A 539 -34.95 -13.68 15.74
C GLN A 539 -34.50 -13.17 17.13
N ARG A 540 -33.19 -13.18 17.41
CA ARG A 540 -32.59 -12.63 18.65
C ARG A 540 -31.96 -11.24 18.46
N SER A 541 -31.74 -10.82 17.22
CA SER A 541 -31.15 -9.52 16.88
C SER A 541 -32.04 -8.37 17.31
N LYS A 542 -31.41 -7.26 17.73
CA LYS A 542 -32.11 -5.97 17.96
C LYS A 542 -31.79 -4.93 16.87
N TRP A 543 -30.80 -5.21 16.03
CA TRP A 543 -30.15 -4.26 15.14
C TRP A 543 -30.24 -4.63 13.66
N LEU A 544 -30.44 -5.91 13.33
CA LEU A 544 -30.58 -6.39 11.96
C LEU A 544 -32.00 -6.84 11.67
N SER A 545 -32.47 -6.55 10.47
CA SER A 545 -33.75 -7.06 9.95
C SER A 545 -33.51 -7.72 8.60
N CYS A 546 -33.88 -8.99 8.46
CA CYS A 546 -33.88 -9.63 7.14
C CYS A 546 -35.10 -9.17 6.37
N THR A 547 -34.88 -8.37 5.33
CA THR A 547 -35.93 -7.82 4.46
C THR A 547 -35.83 -8.34 3.04
N SER A 548 -34.75 -9.04 2.67
CA SER A 548 -34.52 -9.52 1.31
C SER A 548 -33.94 -10.93 1.24
N VAL A 549 -34.30 -11.66 0.18
CA VAL A 549 -33.58 -12.88 -0.26
C VAL A 549 -33.03 -12.63 -1.66
N ASP A 550 -31.85 -13.13 -1.94
CA ASP A 550 -31.09 -12.95 -3.19
C ASP A 550 -30.64 -14.30 -3.77
N MET A 551 -30.48 -14.38 -5.09
CA MET A 551 -29.80 -15.51 -5.74
C MET A 551 -28.80 -15.08 -6.81
N HIS A 552 -27.77 -15.88 -7.04
CA HIS A 552 -26.80 -15.64 -8.13
C HIS A 552 -26.40 -16.91 -8.89
N ILE A 553 -27.02 -17.10 -10.05
CA ILE A 553 -26.95 -18.36 -10.82
C ILE A 553 -25.85 -18.41 -11.90
N GLY A 554 -25.35 -17.26 -12.34
CA GLY A 554 -24.22 -17.17 -13.27
C GLY A 554 -24.18 -15.86 -14.04
N SER A 555 -23.41 -15.84 -15.12
CA SER A 555 -23.45 -14.76 -16.11
C SER A 555 -23.40 -15.32 -17.53
N ASN A 556 -24.16 -14.71 -18.44
CA ASN A 556 -24.35 -15.15 -19.83
C ASN A 556 -25.18 -16.44 -19.94
N ILE A 557 -26.32 -16.47 -19.27
CA ILE A 557 -27.22 -17.62 -19.12
C ILE A 557 -28.18 -17.66 -20.31
N PHE A 558 -28.04 -18.65 -21.19
CA PHE A 558 -28.92 -18.79 -22.37
C PHE A 558 -30.18 -19.62 -22.12
N ASN A 559 -30.22 -20.39 -21.02
CA ASN A 559 -31.39 -21.22 -20.67
C ASN A 559 -32.31 -20.49 -19.70
N THR A 560 -33.48 -20.03 -20.18
CA THR A 560 -34.50 -19.37 -19.35
C THR A 560 -35.11 -20.30 -18.31
N GLN A 561 -35.26 -21.60 -18.62
CA GLN A 561 -35.84 -22.57 -17.67
C GLN A 561 -35.00 -22.69 -16.40
N SER A 562 -33.67 -22.78 -16.51
CA SER A 562 -32.79 -22.83 -15.32
C SER A 562 -32.88 -21.56 -14.46
N TYR A 563 -33.26 -20.43 -15.06
CA TYR A 563 -33.55 -19.18 -14.35
C TYR A 563 -34.87 -19.32 -13.56
N ALA A 564 -35.93 -19.76 -14.22
CA ALA A 564 -37.25 -20.00 -13.63
C ALA A 564 -37.21 -21.04 -12.50
N ASP A 565 -36.49 -22.15 -12.69
CA ASP A 565 -36.29 -23.20 -11.67
C ASP A 565 -35.64 -22.62 -10.41
N SER A 566 -34.66 -21.74 -10.58
CA SER A 566 -33.97 -21.07 -9.48
C SER A 566 -34.86 -20.07 -8.74
N ILE A 567 -35.70 -19.31 -9.45
CA ILE A 567 -36.73 -18.44 -8.86
C ILE A 567 -37.69 -19.26 -7.99
N ASN A 568 -38.18 -20.41 -8.47
CA ASN A 568 -39.08 -21.26 -7.69
C ASN A 568 -38.45 -21.72 -6.36
N ILE A 569 -37.13 -21.92 -6.30
CA ILE A 569 -36.40 -22.28 -5.08
C ILE A 569 -36.35 -21.12 -4.09
N ILE A 570 -35.98 -19.90 -4.51
CA ILE A 570 -35.99 -18.74 -3.60
C ILE A 570 -37.40 -18.28 -3.22
N LEU A 571 -38.41 -18.40 -4.09
CA LEU A 571 -39.81 -18.13 -3.72
C LEU A 571 -40.29 -19.08 -2.62
N LYS A 572 -40.02 -20.38 -2.75
CA LYS A 572 -40.32 -21.38 -1.70
C LYS A 572 -39.64 -21.05 -0.37
N LEU A 573 -38.40 -20.55 -0.40
CA LEU A 573 -37.73 -20.04 0.80
C LEU A 573 -38.44 -18.79 1.35
N CYS A 574 -38.72 -17.77 0.53
CA CYS A 574 -39.42 -16.55 0.95
C CYS A 574 -40.78 -16.85 1.59
N HIS A 575 -41.58 -17.74 1.00
CA HIS A 575 -42.85 -18.20 1.57
C HIS A 575 -42.66 -18.90 2.91
N THR A 576 -41.62 -19.71 3.05
CA THR A 576 -41.27 -20.39 4.31
C THR A 576 -40.86 -19.38 5.39
N LEU A 577 -40.05 -18.37 5.04
CA LEU A 577 -39.62 -17.31 5.95
C LEU A 577 -40.80 -16.45 6.43
N ARG A 578 -41.71 -16.06 5.53
CA ARG A 578 -42.94 -15.32 5.88
C ARG A 578 -43.88 -16.14 6.75
N LYS A 579 -44.21 -17.38 6.33
CA LYS A 579 -45.27 -18.20 6.95
C LYS A 579 -44.84 -18.87 8.25
N SER A 580 -43.64 -19.44 8.30
CA SER A 580 -43.18 -20.27 9.41
C SER A 580 -42.31 -19.53 10.42
N TYR A 581 -41.67 -18.43 10.00
CA TYR A 581 -40.72 -17.67 10.84
C TYR A 581 -41.12 -16.19 11.03
N HIS A 582 -42.23 -15.76 10.43
CA HIS A 582 -42.78 -14.40 10.51
C HIS A 582 -41.80 -13.28 10.09
N ILE A 583 -40.88 -13.59 9.17
CA ILE A 583 -39.94 -12.62 8.62
C ILE A 583 -40.61 -11.86 7.46
N ASN A 584 -40.60 -10.53 7.54
CA ASN A 584 -41.17 -9.66 6.52
C ASN A 584 -40.19 -9.46 5.35
N ILE A 585 -40.23 -10.35 4.37
CA ILE A 585 -39.49 -10.22 3.11
C ILE A 585 -40.18 -9.16 2.23
N GLN A 586 -39.56 -7.97 2.20
CA GLN A 586 -39.98 -6.77 1.47
C GLN A 586 -39.43 -6.71 0.04
N SER A 587 -38.30 -7.38 -0.22
CA SER A 587 -37.71 -7.45 -1.56
C SER A 587 -37.19 -8.84 -1.90
N ILE A 588 -37.17 -9.16 -3.20
CA ILE A 588 -36.65 -10.42 -3.72
C ILE A 588 -35.70 -10.09 -4.87
N ASP A 589 -34.42 -10.42 -4.70
CA ASP A 589 -33.42 -10.24 -5.75
C ASP A 589 -33.26 -11.53 -6.53
N VAL A 590 -33.69 -11.50 -7.79
CA VAL A 590 -33.57 -12.64 -8.70
C VAL A 590 -32.24 -12.62 -9.47
N GLY A 591 -31.30 -11.77 -9.05
CA GLY A 591 -29.98 -11.63 -9.65
C GLY A 591 -30.04 -11.14 -11.08
N GLY A 592 -29.10 -11.59 -11.90
CA GLY A 592 -29.07 -11.27 -13.31
C GLY A 592 -28.32 -12.32 -14.11
N GLY A 593 -27.43 -11.87 -14.99
CA GLY A 593 -26.67 -12.78 -15.84
C GLY A 593 -27.33 -13.12 -17.17
N PHE A 594 -28.32 -12.33 -17.60
CA PHE A 594 -28.89 -12.34 -18.96
C PHE A 594 -27.80 -12.42 -20.05
N SER A 595 -28.13 -13.07 -21.17
CA SER A 595 -27.20 -13.28 -22.27
C SER A 595 -26.74 -11.97 -22.92
N VAL A 596 -25.47 -11.89 -23.28
CA VAL A 596 -24.89 -10.77 -24.01
C VAL A 596 -24.22 -11.32 -25.26
N THR A 597 -24.70 -10.88 -26.40
CA THR A 597 -24.20 -11.21 -27.72
C THR A 597 -22.81 -10.61 -27.91
N TYR A 598 -21.77 -11.45 -27.99
CA TYR A 598 -20.36 -11.06 -28.28
C TYR A 598 -19.91 -11.49 -29.68
N ASN A 599 -20.78 -12.16 -30.44
CA ASN A 599 -20.60 -12.46 -31.85
C ASN A 599 -21.92 -12.66 -32.60
N GLU A 600 -21.91 -12.42 -33.91
CA GLU A 600 -23.07 -12.61 -34.81
C GLU A 600 -23.63 -14.05 -34.80
N ASN A 601 -22.82 -15.03 -34.38
CA ASN A 601 -23.19 -16.45 -34.30
C ASN A 601 -23.72 -16.89 -32.92
N SER A 602 -23.82 -15.98 -31.94
CA SER A 602 -24.37 -16.32 -30.61
C SER A 602 -25.89 -16.24 -30.62
N ILE A 603 -26.54 -17.20 -29.96
CA ILE A 603 -27.99 -17.21 -29.81
C ILE A 603 -28.37 -16.04 -28.91
N GLU A 604 -28.83 -14.95 -29.51
CA GLU A 604 -29.48 -13.87 -28.77
C GLU A 604 -30.73 -14.44 -28.10
N VAL A 605 -30.82 -14.31 -26.77
CA VAL A 605 -32.05 -14.59 -26.02
C VAL A 605 -32.67 -13.23 -25.70
N PRO A 606 -33.76 -12.82 -26.37
CA PRO A 606 -34.41 -11.54 -26.11
C PRO A 606 -34.84 -11.42 -24.65
N ILE A 607 -34.84 -10.20 -24.11
CA ILE A 607 -35.22 -9.97 -22.71
C ILE A 607 -36.69 -10.37 -22.46
N GLU A 608 -37.51 -10.27 -23.49
CA GLU A 608 -38.90 -10.72 -23.57
C GLU A 608 -39.03 -12.22 -23.28
N THR A 609 -38.08 -13.05 -23.72
CA THR A 609 -38.10 -14.50 -23.49
C THR A 609 -37.80 -14.85 -22.03
N TYR A 610 -36.93 -14.09 -21.36
CA TYR A 610 -36.80 -14.21 -19.90
C TYR A 610 -38.07 -13.69 -19.20
N ALA A 611 -38.64 -12.58 -19.65
CA ALA A 611 -39.84 -11.99 -19.03
C ALA A 611 -41.06 -12.93 -19.12
N GLN A 612 -41.23 -13.66 -20.22
CA GLN A 612 -42.30 -14.65 -20.40
C GLN A 612 -42.25 -15.77 -19.36
N GLU A 613 -41.05 -16.23 -18.97
CA GLU A 613 -40.86 -17.26 -17.94
C GLU A 613 -40.87 -16.70 -16.51
N ILE A 614 -40.28 -15.52 -16.31
CA ILE A 614 -40.02 -14.96 -14.98
C ILE A 614 -41.22 -14.19 -14.41
N VAL A 615 -41.87 -13.35 -15.23
CA VAL A 615 -42.95 -12.47 -14.74
C VAL A 615 -44.13 -13.26 -14.16
N PRO A 616 -44.60 -14.38 -14.75
CA PRO A 616 -45.67 -15.18 -14.16
C PRO A 616 -45.38 -15.73 -12.76
N LEU A 617 -44.10 -15.94 -12.42
CA LEU A 617 -43.68 -16.44 -11.10
C LEU A 617 -43.63 -15.35 -10.04
N LEU A 618 -43.36 -14.10 -10.43
CA LEU A 618 -43.11 -12.98 -9.51
C LEU A 618 -44.28 -12.00 -9.38
N LYS A 619 -45.19 -11.94 -10.38
CA LYS A 619 -46.28 -10.95 -10.45
C LYS A 619 -47.25 -10.93 -9.25
N ASP A 620 -47.39 -12.05 -8.57
CA ASP A 620 -48.32 -12.24 -7.45
C ASP A 620 -47.61 -12.13 -6.07
N GLU A 621 -46.31 -11.82 -6.07
CA GLU A 621 -45.51 -11.62 -4.84
C GLU A 621 -45.64 -10.19 -4.32
N ASP A 622 -45.97 -10.07 -3.03
CA ASP A 622 -45.96 -8.80 -2.30
C ASP A 622 -44.52 -8.44 -1.88
N ALA A 623 -43.68 -8.08 -2.86
CA ALA A 623 -42.29 -7.64 -2.66
C ALA A 623 -41.75 -6.80 -3.82
N GLU A 624 -40.77 -5.94 -3.53
CA GLU A 624 -39.98 -5.23 -4.53
C GLU A 624 -38.99 -6.19 -5.21
N ILE A 625 -39.11 -6.39 -6.52
CA ILE A 625 -38.23 -7.29 -7.28
C ILE A 625 -36.97 -6.53 -7.72
N PHE A 626 -35.79 -7.06 -7.36
CA PHE A 626 -34.51 -6.59 -7.87
C PHE A 626 -33.98 -7.49 -8.99
N PHE A 627 -33.30 -6.85 -9.93
CA PHE A 627 -32.54 -7.49 -11.00
C PHE A 627 -31.14 -6.86 -11.05
N GLU A 628 -30.12 -7.68 -11.31
CA GLU A 628 -28.71 -7.27 -11.46
C GLU A 628 -28.21 -7.41 -12.92
N PRO A 629 -28.81 -6.72 -13.92
CA PRO A 629 -28.46 -6.85 -15.33
C PRO A 629 -27.13 -6.15 -15.70
N GLY A 630 -26.20 -5.94 -14.76
CA GLY A 630 -25.05 -5.04 -14.94
C GLY A 630 -24.25 -5.30 -16.22
N ARG A 631 -23.85 -6.56 -16.47
CA ARG A 631 -23.14 -6.96 -17.70
C ARG A 631 -24.01 -6.85 -18.96
N TYR A 632 -25.31 -7.09 -18.85
CA TYR A 632 -26.27 -6.98 -19.96
C TYR A 632 -26.36 -5.53 -20.46
N ILE A 633 -26.54 -4.59 -19.53
CA ILE A 633 -26.62 -3.16 -19.84
C ILE A 633 -25.28 -2.62 -20.36
N VAL A 634 -24.15 -2.91 -19.69
CA VAL A 634 -22.87 -2.25 -20.02
C VAL A 634 -21.99 -3.01 -21.00
N GLY A 635 -22.28 -4.29 -21.31
CA GLY A 635 -21.45 -5.12 -22.19
C GLY A 635 -21.16 -4.49 -23.54
N ASN A 636 -22.22 -4.08 -24.24
CA ASN A 636 -22.16 -3.47 -25.56
C ASN A 636 -22.14 -1.92 -25.51
N SER A 637 -22.01 -1.32 -24.32
CA SER A 637 -22.01 0.16 -24.15
C SER A 637 -20.70 0.86 -24.55
N ALA A 638 -19.63 0.11 -24.81
CA ALA A 638 -18.38 0.67 -25.31
C ALA A 638 -17.64 -0.32 -26.22
N LEU A 639 -16.81 0.25 -27.09
CA LEU A 639 -15.83 -0.42 -27.96
C LEU A 639 -14.45 0.21 -27.75
N ILE A 640 -13.39 -0.46 -28.19
CA ILE A 640 -12.05 0.11 -28.26
C ILE A 640 -11.73 0.36 -29.73
N ALA A 641 -11.52 1.62 -30.11
CA ALA A 641 -10.93 1.97 -31.40
C ALA A 641 -9.41 1.80 -31.32
N THR A 642 -8.82 1.15 -32.31
CA THR A 642 -7.39 0.80 -32.38
C THR A 642 -6.90 0.96 -33.81
N THR A 643 -5.65 1.38 -34.00
CA THR A 643 -5.03 1.58 -35.32
C THR A 643 -4.20 0.36 -35.68
N VAL A 644 -4.33 -0.15 -36.91
CA VAL A 644 -3.37 -1.12 -37.47
C VAL A 644 -2.04 -0.41 -37.69
N LEU A 645 -1.02 -0.81 -36.94
CA LEU A 645 0.34 -0.28 -37.08
C LEU A 645 1.03 -0.86 -38.32
N TYR A 646 0.94 -2.18 -38.50
CA TYR A 646 1.48 -2.89 -39.66
C TYR A 646 0.90 -4.29 -39.78
N THR A 647 1.04 -4.92 -40.96
CA THR A 647 0.72 -6.36 -41.12
C THR A 647 1.96 -7.16 -41.50
N LYS A 648 2.06 -8.40 -41.03
CA LYS A 648 3.18 -9.31 -41.39
C LYS A 648 2.70 -10.73 -41.64
N SER A 649 3.38 -11.42 -42.54
CA SER A 649 3.17 -12.86 -42.80
C SER A 649 4.46 -13.63 -42.52
N THR A 650 4.35 -14.84 -41.99
CA THR A 650 5.49 -15.76 -41.90
C THR A 650 5.64 -16.58 -43.19
N LEU A 651 6.82 -17.19 -43.37
CA LEU A 651 7.08 -18.13 -44.48
C LEU A 651 6.06 -19.28 -44.54
N ASN A 652 5.47 -19.64 -43.40
CA ASN A 652 4.43 -20.67 -43.26
C ASN A 652 3.01 -20.09 -43.39
N GLN A 653 2.83 -19.00 -44.13
CA GLN A 653 1.56 -18.32 -44.45
C GLN A 653 0.73 -17.77 -43.27
N LYS A 654 1.19 -17.86 -42.01
CA LYS A 654 0.45 -17.28 -40.88
C LYS A 654 0.52 -15.75 -40.92
N LYS A 655 -0.65 -15.09 -40.96
CA LYS A 655 -0.78 -13.62 -41.00
C LYS A 655 -1.02 -13.04 -39.61
N PHE A 656 -0.41 -11.89 -39.36
CA PHE A 656 -0.57 -11.08 -38.15
C PHE A 656 -0.95 -9.66 -38.53
N ILE A 657 -1.91 -9.10 -37.80
CA ILE A 657 -2.30 -7.69 -37.84
C ILE A 657 -1.84 -7.10 -36.52
N VAL A 658 -0.84 -6.21 -36.56
CA VAL A 658 -0.29 -5.58 -35.35
C VAL A 658 -1.00 -4.24 -35.15
N ILE A 659 -1.50 -4.00 -33.94
CA ILE A 659 -2.33 -2.84 -33.60
C ILE A 659 -1.74 -2.01 -32.46
N ASP A 660 -2.23 -0.78 -32.26
CA ASP A 660 -1.74 0.13 -31.21
C ASP A 660 -2.35 -0.12 -29.81
N ALA A 661 -3.54 -0.72 -29.72
CA ALA A 661 -4.10 -1.29 -28.49
C ALA A 661 -3.54 -2.68 -28.15
N SER A 662 -3.69 -3.09 -26.90
CA SER A 662 -3.05 -4.28 -26.34
C SER A 662 -3.86 -4.94 -25.21
N MET A 663 -3.32 -6.03 -24.65
CA MET A 663 -3.79 -6.62 -23.39
C MET A 663 -3.84 -5.62 -22.22
N THR A 664 -3.12 -4.48 -22.26
CA THR A 664 -3.22 -3.43 -21.22
C THR A 664 -4.52 -2.64 -21.30
N GLU A 665 -5.19 -2.62 -22.46
CA GLU A 665 -6.49 -1.99 -22.67
C GLU A 665 -7.63 -2.99 -22.48
N LEU A 666 -7.44 -4.24 -22.89
CA LEU A 666 -8.44 -5.31 -22.81
C LEU A 666 -7.78 -6.67 -22.53
N ILE A 667 -7.61 -7.01 -21.26
CA ILE A 667 -6.98 -8.27 -20.84
C ILE A 667 -7.89 -9.52 -20.97
N ARG A 668 -9.18 -9.33 -21.28
CA ARG A 668 -10.19 -10.41 -21.27
C ARG A 668 -9.89 -11.57 -22.25
N PRO A 669 -9.43 -11.33 -23.50
CA PRO A 669 -9.04 -12.41 -24.41
C PRO A 669 -7.92 -13.28 -23.82
N LEU A 670 -6.89 -12.68 -23.23
CA LEU A 670 -5.79 -13.40 -22.60
C LEU A 670 -6.21 -14.18 -21.33
N LEU A 671 -7.10 -13.62 -20.52
CA LEU A 671 -7.38 -14.16 -19.18
C LEU A 671 -8.34 -15.36 -19.19
N TYR A 672 -9.29 -15.42 -20.13
CA TYR A 672 -10.30 -16.49 -20.20
C TYR A 672 -10.90 -16.67 -21.61
N ASP A 673 -10.10 -16.46 -22.66
CA ASP A 673 -10.48 -16.60 -24.07
C ASP A 673 -11.76 -15.83 -24.45
N ALA A 674 -11.91 -14.63 -23.88
CA ALA A 674 -13.09 -13.80 -24.11
C ALA A 674 -13.20 -13.39 -25.58
N HIS A 675 -14.28 -13.82 -26.23
CA HIS A 675 -14.60 -13.40 -27.58
C HIS A 675 -15.05 -11.92 -27.62
N HIS A 676 -14.53 -11.18 -28.58
CA HIS A 676 -14.90 -9.81 -28.92
C HIS A 676 -14.83 -9.67 -30.44
N ASP A 677 -15.88 -9.21 -31.11
CA ASP A 677 -15.77 -8.94 -32.55
C ASP A 677 -14.84 -7.77 -32.85
N ILE A 678 -14.08 -7.89 -33.94
CA ILE A 678 -13.10 -6.90 -34.36
C ILE A 678 -13.37 -6.59 -35.83
N ILE A 679 -13.93 -5.41 -36.07
CA ILE A 679 -14.43 -4.98 -37.39
C ILE A 679 -13.70 -3.71 -37.85
N PRO A 680 -13.44 -3.51 -39.15
CA PRO A 680 -12.94 -2.23 -39.65
C PRO A 680 -13.97 -1.11 -39.43
N ALA A 681 -13.51 0.07 -38.99
CA ALA A 681 -14.37 1.23 -38.80
C ALA A 681 -14.84 1.88 -40.13
N THR A 682 -14.19 1.53 -41.24
CA THR A 682 -14.57 1.91 -42.60
C THR A 682 -14.90 0.66 -43.41
N LEU A 683 -16.04 0.68 -44.12
CA LEU A 683 -16.47 -0.43 -44.98
C LEU A 683 -15.48 -0.67 -46.13
N PHE A 684 -14.69 -1.74 -46.03
CA PHE A 684 -13.86 -2.26 -47.11
C PHE A 684 -14.50 -3.53 -47.69
N HIS A 685 -14.70 -3.57 -49.01
CA HIS A 685 -15.13 -4.77 -49.73
C HIS A 685 -13.93 -5.68 -50.10
N GLU A 686 -13.09 -6.00 -49.12
CA GLU A 686 -12.02 -7.00 -49.29
C GLU A 686 -12.41 -8.36 -48.73
N LYS A 687 -11.82 -9.43 -49.27
CA LYS A 687 -12.06 -10.80 -48.79
C LYS A 687 -11.47 -10.98 -47.39
N ASN A 688 -12.17 -11.74 -46.53
CA ASN A 688 -11.63 -12.10 -45.23
C ASN A 688 -10.38 -12.98 -45.35
N VAL A 689 -9.48 -12.81 -44.40
CA VAL A 689 -8.24 -13.58 -44.20
C VAL A 689 -8.24 -14.19 -42.79
N ILE A 690 -7.53 -15.30 -42.62
CA ILE A 690 -7.28 -15.86 -41.29
C ILE A 690 -6.03 -15.21 -40.70
N ALA A 691 -6.16 -14.53 -39.57
CA ALA A 691 -5.06 -13.80 -38.93
C ALA A 691 -5.14 -13.81 -37.40
N ASP A 692 -4.00 -13.56 -36.76
CA ASP A 692 -3.92 -13.13 -35.36
C ASP A 692 -3.95 -11.59 -35.28
N ILE A 693 -4.64 -11.03 -34.30
CA ILE A 693 -4.57 -9.60 -33.94
C ILE A 693 -3.80 -9.47 -32.64
N VAL A 694 -2.65 -8.81 -32.71
CA VAL A 694 -1.66 -8.71 -31.62
C VAL A 694 -1.28 -7.27 -31.34
N GLY A 695 -0.97 -6.96 -30.08
CA GLY A 695 -0.56 -5.63 -29.66
C GLY A 695 0.97 -5.40 -29.75
N PRO A 696 1.45 -4.24 -29.26
CA PRO A 696 2.85 -3.84 -29.29
C PRO A 696 3.60 -4.08 -27.97
N VAL A 697 3.02 -4.79 -27.00
CA VAL A 697 3.65 -5.10 -25.70
C VAL A 697 4.62 -6.25 -25.88
N CYS A 698 5.78 -6.17 -25.22
CA CYS A 698 6.79 -7.24 -25.19
C CYS A 698 6.35 -8.39 -24.25
N GLU A 699 5.20 -9.00 -24.53
CA GLU A 699 4.65 -10.16 -23.83
C GLU A 699 4.02 -11.12 -24.84
N THR A 700 4.27 -12.42 -24.67
CA THR A 700 3.75 -13.51 -25.51
C THR A 700 2.22 -13.60 -25.51
N GLY A 701 1.59 -13.15 -24.42
CA GLY A 701 0.14 -13.05 -24.27
C GLY A 701 -0.52 -11.79 -24.86
N ASP A 702 0.21 -10.90 -25.54
CA ASP A 702 -0.37 -9.66 -26.09
C ASP A 702 -1.14 -9.89 -27.40
N PHE A 703 -2.28 -10.59 -27.29
CA PHE A 703 -3.23 -10.81 -28.37
C PHE A 703 -4.65 -10.41 -27.96
N LEU A 704 -5.43 -9.94 -28.94
CA LEU A 704 -6.88 -9.74 -28.80
C LEU A 704 -7.70 -10.74 -29.62
N ALA A 705 -7.08 -11.39 -30.62
CA ALA A 705 -7.66 -12.48 -31.39
C ALA A 705 -6.56 -13.42 -31.92
N LEU A 706 -6.79 -14.73 -31.90
CA LEU A 706 -5.91 -15.73 -32.49
C LEU A 706 -6.66 -16.53 -33.55
N ASN A 707 -6.06 -16.73 -34.72
CA ASN A 707 -6.55 -17.58 -35.81
C ASN A 707 -8.02 -17.29 -36.22
N ARG A 708 -8.41 -16.00 -36.32
CA ARG A 708 -9.79 -15.60 -36.66
C ARG A 708 -9.92 -15.13 -38.11
N SER A 709 -11.08 -15.38 -38.69
CA SER A 709 -11.49 -14.83 -39.99
C SER A 709 -11.87 -13.35 -39.81
N ILE A 710 -11.08 -12.46 -40.38
CA ILE A 710 -11.17 -10.99 -40.23
C ILE A 710 -11.04 -10.38 -41.64
N ALA A 711 -11.65 -9.22 -41.89
CA ALA A 711 -11.45 -8.48 -43.13
C ALA A 711 -9.96 -8.26 -43.43
N ASN A 712 -9.55 -8.37 -44.70
CA ASN A 712 -8.20 -7.96 -45.07
C ASN A 712 -8.07 -6.45 -44.93
N VAL A 713 -7.08 -5.99 -44.16
CA VAL A 713 -6.89 -4.59 -43.80
C VAL A 713 -5.45 -4.14 -44.05
N LEU A 714 -5.31 -2.84 -44.27
CA LEU A 714 -4.04 -2.18 -44.54
C LEU A 714 -3.50 -1.50 -43.27
N GLU A 715 -2.26 -1.03 -43.36
CA GLU A 715 -1.63 -0.21 -42.32
C GLU A 715 -2.36 1.14 -42.23
N GLY A 716 -2.56 1.65 -41.02
CA GLY A 716 -3.38 2.84 -40.74
C GLY A 716 -4.89 2.60 -40.70
N THR A 717 -5.41 1.41 -41.07
CA THR A 717 -6.83 1.11 -40.91
C THR A 717 -7.22 1.14 -39.43
N ILE A 718 -8.35 1.78 -39.10
CA ILE A 718 -8.93 1.75 -37.75
C ILE A 718 -9.81 0.51 -37.62
N LEU A 719 -9.59 -0.27 -36.56
CA LEU A 719 -10.46 -1.37 -36.14
C LEU A 719 -11.24 -0.97 -34.88
N ALA A 720 -12.46 -1.46 -34.77
CA ALA A 720 -13.29 -1.38 -33.57
C ALA A 720 -13.35 -2.78 -32.92
N ILE A 721 -12.84 -2.89 -31.69
CA ILE A 721 -12.98 -4.06 -30.84
C ILE A 721 -14.27 -3.88 -30.05
N MET A 722 -15.29 -4.65 -30.40
CA MET A 722 -16.67 -4.52 -29.92
C MET A 722 -16.85 -5.06 -28.49
N SER A 723 -17.97 -4.72 -27.85
CA SER A 723 -18.42 -5.31 -26.58
C SER A 723 -17.42 -5.19 -25.40
N ALA A 724 -16.63 -4.11 -25.39
CA ALA A 724 -15.60 -3.82 -24.42
C ALA A 724 -16.10 -3.05 -23.17
N GLY A 725 -17.39 -2.69 -23.13
CA GLY A 725 -17.96 -1.88 -22.05
C GLY A 725 -18.08 -2.60 -20.71
N ALA A 726 -18.23 -3.93 -20.71
CA ALA A 726 -18.06 -4.73 -19.50
C ALA A 726 -16.58 -5.14 -19.31
N TYR A 727 -16.02 -4.80 -18.16
CA TYR A 727 -14.68 -5.17 -17.70
C TYR A 727 -13.49 -4.67 -18.55
N GLY A 728 -13.68 -3.90 -19.64
CA GLY A 728 -12.59 -3.32 -20.42
C GLY A 728 -11.80 -2.27 -19.64
N SER A 729 -12.35 -1.06 -19.49
CA SER A 729 -11.69 0.01 -18.71
C SER A 729 -11.40 -0.39 -17.26
N VAL A 730 -12.26 -1.22 -16.65
CA VAL A 730 -12.11 -1.73 -15.28
C VAL A 730 -10.86 -2.59 -15.10
N MET A 731 -10.59 -3.51 -16.03
CA MET A 731 -9.43 -4.42 -15.95
C MET A 731 -8.18 -3.90 -16.69
N SER A 732 -8.29 -2.79 -17.42
CA SER A 732 -7.13 -2.15 -18.06
C SER A 732 -6.03 -1.83 -17.03
N SER A 733 -4.78 -1.72 -17.48
CA SER A 733 -3.59 -1.54 -16.63
C SER A 733 -2.68 -0.40 -17.12
N ASN A 734 -1.54 -0.20 -16.45
CA ASN A 734 -0.46 0.68 -16.91
C ASN A 734 0.85 -0.11 -17.08
N TYR A 735 0.72 -1.39 -17.41
CA TYR A 735 1.85 -2.30 -17.63
C TYR A 735 2.77 -1.79 -18.75
N ASN A 736 4.07 -2.03 -18.61
CA ASN A 736 5.14 -1.42 -19.43
C ASN A 736 5.05 0.12 -19.54
N GLY A 737 4.53 0.80 -18.51
CA GLY A 737 4.42 2.25 -18.46
C GLY A 737 3.38 2.85 -19.42
N ARG A 738 2.57 2.02 -20.09
CA ARG A 738 1.59 2.49 -21.08
C ARG A 738 0.53 3.36 -20.42
N PRO A 739 0.18 4.53 -21.00
CA PRO A 739 -0.87 5.39 -20.45
C PRO A 739 -2.25 4.77 -20.66
N ARG A 740 -3.21 5.11 -19.80
CA ARG A 740 -4.61 4.74 -20.04
C ARG A 740 -5.14 5.48 -21.28
N ILE A 741 -5.82 4.77 -22.18
CA ILE A 741 -6.42 5.35 -23.40
C ILE A 741 -7.44 6.46 -23.13
N ALA A 742 -7.88 7.19 -24.15
CA ALA A 742 -9.04 8.07 -24.00
C ALA A 742 -10.31 7.25 -23.67
N GLU A 743 -11.23 7.81 -22.90
CA GLU A 743 -12.62 7.35 -22.88
C GLU A 743 -13.48 8.44 -23.53
N ILE A 744 -14.41 8.05 -24.38
CA ILE A 744 -15.29 8.95 -25.13
C ILE A 744 -16.72 8.46 -24.97
N LEU A 745 -17.60 9.31 -24.43
CA LEU A 745 -19.03 9.11 -24.41
C LEU A 745 -19.62 9.58 -25.73
N VAL A 746 -20.45 8.75 -26.35
CA VAL A 746 -21.28 9.11 -27.50
C VAL A 746 -22.75 9.04 -27.07
N SER A 747 -23.50 10.10 -27.33
CA SER A 747 -24.92 10.22 -26.95
C SER A 747 -25.68 10.86 -28.11
N GLY A 748 -26.34 10.03 -28.92
CA GLY A 748 -26.85 10.46 -30.23
C GLY A 748 -25.70 10.97 -31.11
N SER A 749 -25.86 12.16 -31.68
CA SER A 749 -24.81 12.85 -32.43
C SER A 749 -23.75 13.54 -31.56
N LYS A 750 -23.92 13.60 -30.24
CA LYS A 750 -22.98 14.29 -29.35
C LYS A 750 -21.85 13.36 -28.91
N VAL A 751 -20.63 13.74 -29.27
CA VAL A 751 -19.38 13.11 -28.81
C VAL A 751 -18.79 13.94 -27.67
N THR A 752 -18.30 13.31 -26.62
CA THR A 752 -17.72 14.00 -25.44
C THR A 752 -16.63 13.12 -24.83
N CYS A 753 -15.38 13.61 -24.74
CA CYS A 753 -14.35 12.88 -23.98
C CYS A 753 -14.72 12.89 -22.49
N ILE A 754 -14.46 11.80 -21.78
CA ILE A 754 -14.81 11.64 -20.35
C ILE A 754 -13.58 11.30 -19.47
N ARG A 755 -12.35 11.41 -20.00
CA ARG A 755 -11.08 11.12 -19.29
C ARG A 755 -9.85 11.87 -19.87
N LYS A 756 -9.36 12.97 -19.23
CA LYS A 756 -8.00 13.64 -19.34
C LYS A 756 -7.77 14.79 -18.24
N LEU A 757 -6.80 15.76 -18.31
CA LEU A 757 -6.17 16.64 -17.22
C LEU A 757 -6.03 18.24 -17.43
N GLY A 758 -6.38 19.20 -16.52
CA GLY A 758 -6.21 20.69 -16.73
C GLY A 758 -6.66 21.80 -15.68
N ILE A 759 -7.58 22.76 -16.02
CA ILE A 759 -7.80 24.17 -15.54
C ILE A 759 -7.89 24.35 -14.01
N GLY A 760 -6.93 25.06 -13.43
CA GLY A 760 -6.84 25.26 -11.97
C GLY A 760 -7.30 26.61 -11.44
N LEU A 761 -6.91 26.89 -10.19
CA LEU A 761 -7.17 28.09 -9.38
C LEU A 761 -7.08 29.40 -10.18
N ILE A 762 -5.93 29.66 -10.82
CA ILE A 762 -5.62 30.96 -11.42
C ILE A 762 -6.46 31.18 -12.68
N GLY A 763 -6.45 30.23 -13.64
CA GLY A 763 -7.25 30.32 -14.86
C GLY A 763 -8.75 30.42 -14.58
N GLY A 764 -9.27 29.65 -13.62
CA GLY A 764 -10.65 29.74 -13.17
C GLY A 764 -10.99 31.11 -12.56
N SER A 765 -10.11 31.67 -11.73
CA SER A 765 -10.32 32.98 -11.08
C SER A 765 -10.34 34.12 -12.10
N ILE A 766 -9.48 34.06 -13.11
CA ILE A 766 -9.44 35.04 -14.21
C ILE A 766 -10.74 34.95 -15.03
N GLY A 767 -11.16 33.72 -15.37
CA GLY A 767 -12.41 33.46 -16.09
C GLY A 767 -13.65 34.01 -15.38
N LEU A 768 -13.79 33.73 -14.07
CA LEU A 768 -14.90 34.23 -13.22
C LEU A 768 -15.11 35.75 -13.30
N LYS A 769 -14.02 36.50 -13.51
CA LYS A 769 -14.06 37.96 -13.61
C LYS A 769 -14.28 38.40 -15.06
N LEU A 770 -13.48 37.92 -16.01
CA LEU A 770 -13.54 38.36 -17.40
C LEU A 770 -14.86 38.04 -18.11
N MET A 771 -15.60 37.01 -17.67
CA MET A 771 -16.93 36.71 -18.19
C MET A 771 -17.97 37.84 -18.03
N GLU A 772 -17.71 38.86 -17.22
CA GLU A 772 -18.56 40.06 -17.13
C GLU A 772 -18.56 40.92 -18.40
N LYS A 773 -17.51 40.83 -19.24
CA LYS A 773 -17.33 41.69 -20.43
C LYS A 773 -16.87 40.95 -21.69
N HIS A 774 -16.41 39.71 -21.59
CA HIS A 774 -15.80 38.98 -22.68
C HIS A 774 -16.35 37.56 -22.80
N THR A 775 -16.48 37.07 -24.04
CA THR A 775 -16.71 35.65 -24.30
C THR A 775 -15.44 34.87 -23.98
N ILE A 776 -15.52 33.95 -23.02
CA ILE A 776 -14.37 33.18 -22.53
C ILE A 776 -14.44 31.75 -23.05
N TYR A 777 -13.42 31.35 -23.80
CA TYR A 777 -13.19 29.99 -24.24
C TYR A 777 -12.21 29.32 -23.28
N GLY A 778 -12.65 28.25 -22.63
CA GLY A 778 -11.82 27.40 -21.79
C GLY A 778 -11.12 26.31 -22.58
N TYR A 779 -9.82 26.17 -22.40
CA TYR A 779 -9.13 24.91 -22.64
C TYR A 779 -8.42 24.42 -21.40
N ASP A 780 -8.45 23.10 -21.30
CA ASP A 780 -7.99 22.23 -20.24
C ASP A 780 -8.03 20.82 -20.87
N THR A 781 -7.51 19.78 -20.21
CA THR A 781 -7.89 18.41 -20.58
C THR A 781 -8.71 17.65 -19.51
N ASN A 782 -8.86 18.16 -18.27
CA ASN A 782 -9.72 17.63 -17.21
C ASN A 782 -11.18 18.07 -17.36
N GLU A 783 -11.98 17.17 -17.90
CA GLU A 783 -13.42 17.36 -18.10
C GLU A 783 -14.19 17.69 -16.81
N ASN A 784 -13.73 17.27 -15.61
CA ASN A 784 -14.32 17.74 -14.35
C ASN A 784 -14.00 19.22 -14.09
N HIS A 785 -12.77 19.64 -14.37
CA HIS A 785 -12.38 21.04 -14.26
C HIS A 785 -13.14 21.90 -15.29
N LYS A 786 -13.22 21.49 -16.58
CA LYS A 786 -14.08 22.12 -17.62
C LYS A 786 -15.52 22.25 -17.17
N LYS A 787 -16.09 21.17 -16.67
CA LYS A 787 -17.45 21.14 -16.15
C LYS A 787 -17.63 22.14 -15.00
N ILE A 788 -16.72 22.16 -14.03
CA ILE A 788 -16.74 23.15 -12.94
C ILE A 788 -16.61 24.58 -13.47
N ALA A 789 -15.81 24.81 -14.52
CA ALA A 789 -15.70 26.13 -15.12
C ALA A 789 -16.97 26.56 -15.86
N ILE A 790 -17.70 25.65 -16.48
CA ILE A 790 -19.02 25.96 -17.06
C ILE A 790 -20.05 26.18 -15.91
N GLU A 791 -20.11 25.27 -14.94
CA GLU A 791 -21.07 25.29 -13.82
C GLU A 791 -20.90 26.53 -12.92
N LYS A 792 -19.67 26.85 -12.52
CA LYS A 792 -19.35 28.06 -11.73
C LYS A 792 -19.22 29.32 -12.59
N LYS A 793 -19.52 29.29 -13.90
CA LYS A 793 -19.48 30.44 -14.81
C LYS A 793 -18.11 31.15 -14.85
N MET A 794 -17.07 30.37 -15.08
CA MET A 794 -15.69 30.81 -15.35
C MET A 794 -15.38 30.83 -16.85
N VAL A 795 -16.03 29.98 -17.65
CA VAL A 795 -15.92 29.99 -19.12
C VAL A 795 -17.32 29.90 -19.75
N HIS A 796 -17.49 30.51 -20.92
CA HIS A 796 -18.72 30.42 -21.71
C HIS A 796 -18.78 29.12 -22.50
N PHE A 797 -17.66 28.74 -23.10
CA PHE A 797 -17.52 27.58 -23.96
C PHE A 797 -16.23 26.85 -23.62
N VAL A 798 -16.19 25.56 -23.94
CA VAL A 798 -15.00 24.73 -23.83
C VAL A 798 -14.76 24.06 -25.17
N HIS A 799 -13.53 24.15 -25.67
CA HIS A 799 -13.13 23.57 -26.95
C HIS A 799 -11.94 22.61 -26.76
N ASP A 800 -11.58 21.89 -27.81
CA ASP A 800 -10.23 21.34 -27.90
C ASP A 800 -9.20 22.45 -28.14
N PHE A 801 -7.92 22.08 -28.04
CA PHE A 801 -6.82 23.02 -28.14
C PHE A 801 -6.68 23.64 -29.53
N GLN A 802 -6.80 22.85 -30.59
CA GLN A 802 -6.56 23.31 -31.96
C GLN A 802 -7.68 24.22 -32.43
N GLU A 803 -8.93 23.95 -32.04
CA GLU A 803 -10.03 24.89 -32.23
C GLU A 803 -9.84 26.19 -31.43
N LEU A 804 -9.44 26.12 -30.15
CA LEU A 804 -9.28 27.32 -29.33
C LEU A 804 -8.23 28.26 -29.91
N ILE A 805 -7.06 27.76 -30.31
CA ILE A 805 -5.97 28.61 -30.82
C ILE A 805 -6.28 29.29 -32.16
N GLN A 806 -7.24 28.77 -32.95
CA GLN A 806 -7.69 29.45 -34.18
C GLN A 806 -8.86 30.41 -33.93
N LYS A 807 -9.66 30.19 -32.88
CA LYS A 807 -10.84 31.02 -32.54
C LYS A 807 -10.51 32.21 -31.64
N CYS A 808 -9.39 32.18 -30.90
CA CYS A 808 -9.04 33.19 -29.91
C CYS A 808 -8.01 34.21 -30.42
N HIS A 809 -8.37 35.49 -30.36
CA HIS A 809 -7.47 36.62 -30.64
C HIS A 809 -6.56 36.97 -29.43
N PHE A 810 -6.90 36.49 -28.23
CA PHE A 810 -6.11 36.63 -27.01
C PHE A 810 -6.13 35.32 -26.22
N ILE A 811 -4.97 34.86 -25.74
CA ILE A 811 -4.86 33.57 -25.01
C ILE A 811 -4.09 33.75 -23.71
N ILE A 812 -4.62 33.16 -22.63
CA ILE A 812 -4.03 33.15 -21.30
C ILE A 812 -3.57 31.73 -20.97
N VAL A 813 -2.26 31.54 -20.75
CA VAL A 813 -1.64 30.25 -20.47
C VAL A 813 -1.46 30.05 -18.97
N SER A 814 -2.33 29.25 -18.35
CA SER A 814 -2.30 28.92 -16.91
C SER A 814 -1.93 27.45 -16.64
N VAL A 815 -0.75 27.04 -17.08
CA VAL A 815 -0.18 25.70 -16.85
C VAL A 815 1.02 25.78 -15.88
N PRO A 816 1.48 24.66 -15.29
CA PRO A 816 2.71 24.64 -14.49
C PRO A 816 3.90 25.19 -15.29
N VAL A 817 4.78 25.95 -14.61
CA VAL A 817 5.85 26.76 -15.24
C VAL A 817 6.67 26.01 -16.30
N HIS A 818 7.18 24.83 -15.98
CA HIS A 818 7.93 23.96 -16.91
C HIS A 818 7.22 23.59 -18.23
N ASN A 819 5.88 23.65 -18.28
CA ASN A 819 5.11 23.34 -19.49
C ASN A 819 4.77 24.60 -20.32
N ALA A 820 4.83 25.79 -19.71
CA ALA A 820 4.43 27.03 -20.36
C ALA A 820 5.28 27.39 -21.60
N PRO A 821 6.64 27.24 -21.61
CA PRO A 821 7.45 27.62 -22.76
C PRO A 821 7.08 26.87 -24.05
N HIS A 822 6.94 25.55 -23.97
CA HIS A 822 6.56 24.72 -25.13
C HIS A 822 5.13 25.02 -25.60
N LEU A 823 4.19 25.21 -24.67
CA LEU A 823 2.79 25.49 -25.02
C LEU A 823 2.62 26.88 -25.64
N VAL A 824 3.28 27.91 -25.10
CA VAL A 824 3.28 29.25 -25.69
C VAL A 824 3.93 29.23 -27.07
N LYS A 825 5.03 28.49 -27.25
CA LYS A 825 5.63 28.31 -28.59
C LYS A 825 4.65 27.67 -29.57
N GLU A 826 3.98 26.57 -29.19
CA GLU A 826 3.00 25.92 -30.06
C GLU A 826 1.84 26.86 -30.45
N ILE A 827 1.36 27.70 -29.52
CA ILE A 827 0.36 28.73 -29.81
C ILE A 827 0.92 29.76 -30.81
N LEU A 828 2.14 30.28 -30.59
CA LEU A 828 2.76 31.27 -31.46
C LEU A 828 3.16 30.72 -32.84
N ASP A 829 3.39 29.40 -32.96
CA ASP A 829 3.65 28.70 -34.23
C ASP A 829 2.35 28.52 -35.05
N LYS A 830 1.24 28.16 -34.39
CA LYS A 830 0.01 27.67 -35.05
C LYS A 830 -1.13 28.68 -35.13
N ALA A 831 -1.23 29.63 -34.21
CA ALA A 831 -2.37 30.55 -34.12
C ALA A 831 -2.23 31.69 -35.14
N SER A 832 -2.92 31.55 -36.28
CA SER A 832 -2.87 32.50 -37.39
C SER A 832 -3.34 33.92 -37.02
N ASN A 833 -4.42 34.02 -36.23
CA ASN A 833 -5.11 35.27 -35.90
C ASN A 833 -4.81 35.81 -34.49
N ILE A 834 -3.79 35.29 -33.81
CA ILE A 834 -3.47 35.71 -32.44
C ILE A 834 -2.93 37.14 -32.41
N LEU A 835 -3.49 37.99 -31.55
CA LEU A 835 -3.01 39.35 -31.30
C LEU A 835 -2.04 39.36 -30.11
N ALA A 836 -2.38 38.67 -29.02
CA ALA A 836 -1.43 38.44 -27.93
C ALA A 836 -1.65 37.13 -27.16
N VAL A 837 -0.57 36.62 -26.60
CA VAL A 837 -0.53 35.50 -25.65
C VAL A 837 0.09 36.01 -24.36
N ILE A 838 -0.52 35.71 -23.22
CA ILE A 838 0.08 35.93 -21.90
C ILE A 838 0.20 34.60 -21.16
N ASP A 839 1.18 34.50 -20.26
CA ASP A 839 1.25 33.41 -19.30
C ASP A 839 1.05 33.94 -17.87
N VAL A 840 0.74 33.06 -16.92
CA VAL A 840 0.56 33.42 -15.50
C VAL A 840 1.45 32.62 -14.56
N GLY A 841 2.55 32.05 -15.08
CA GLY A 841 3.55 31.32 -14.31
C GLY A 841 4.30 32.22 -13.32
N SER A 842 4.82 31.62 -12.25
CA SER A 842 5.51 32.33 -11.17
C SER A 842 7.01 32.56 -11.41
N THR A 843 7.54 32.04 -12.51
CA THR A 843 8.94 32.18 -12.96
C THR A 843 8.95 32.66 -14.40
N LYS A 844 9.80 33.63 -14.72
CA LYS A 844 9.74 34.41 -15.97
C LYS A 844 10.99 34.27 -16.82
N GLN A 845 12.17 34.10 -16.23
CA GLN A 845 13.42 34.07 -16.99
C GLN A 845 13.44 32.93 -18.00
N GLY A 846 13.13 31.70 -17.57
CA GLY A 846 13.15 30.51 -18.43
C GLY A 846 12.25 30.62 -19.67
N ILE A 847 11.03 31.13 -19.52
CA ILE A 847 10.10 31.31 -20.65
C ILE A 847 10.50 32.49 -21.55
N CYS A 848 11.04 33.58 -20.98
CA CYS A 848 11.50 34.73 -21.77
C CYS A 848 12.74 34.38 -22.61
N ASP A 849 13.71 33.68 -22.02
CA ASP A 849 14.91 33.20 -22.72
C ASP A 849 14.55 32.16 -23.80
N PHE A 850 13.66 31.21 -23.52
CA PHE A 850 13.21 30.20 -24.49
C PHE A 850 12.52 30.81 -25.72
N LEU A 851 11.75 31.89 -25.55
CA LEU A 851 11.00 32.54 -26.62
C LEU A 851 11.75 33.73 -27.26
N LYS A 852 12.93 34.10 -26.75
CA LYS A 852 13.66 35.34 -27.12
C LYS A 852 13.85 35.53 -28.63
N ASN A 853 14.17 34.45 -29.34
CA ASN A 853 14.43 34.45 -30.78
C ASN A 853 13.21 33.99 -31.61
N HIS A 854 12.01 33.88 -31.03
CA HIS A 854 10.83 33.42 -31.73
C HIS A 854 10.32 34.48 -32.72
N PRO A 855 10.00 34.15 -33.99
CA PRO A 855 9.55 35.16 -34.98
C PRO A 855 8.34 35.98 -34.53
N ASN A 856 7.43 35.35 -33.77
CA ASN A 856 6.23 35.98 -33.20
C ASN A 856 6.41 36.40 -31.70
N ARG A 857 7.64 36.58 -31.18
CA ARG A 857 7.90 36.94 -29.76
C ARG A 857 7.22 38.25 -29.36
N ASN A 858 7.06 39.19 -30.29
CA ASN A 858 6.34 40.44 -30.09
C ASN A 858 4.87 40.27 -29.69
N LYS A 859 4.25 39.11 -29.98
CA LYS A 859 2.87 38.79 -29.56
C LYS A 859 2.79 38.19 -28.16
N PHE A 860 3.89 37.84 -27.53
CA PHE A 860 3.89 37.31 -26.16
C PHE A 860 4.12 38.44 -25.14
N VAL A 861 3.40 38.42 -24.02
CA VAL A 861 3.67 39.27 -22.85
C VAL A 861 3.87 38.37 -21.63
N ALA A 862 5.06 38.40 -21.04
CA ALA A 862 5.40 37.61 -19.87
C ALA A 862 4.82 38.26 -18.61
N THR A 863 3.84 37.61 -17.97
CA THR A 863 3.14 38.20 -16.81
C THR A 863 3.09 37.27 -15.60
N HIS A 864 3.11 37.83 -14.40
CA HIS A 864 2.92 37.08 -13.15
C HIS A 864 1.97 37.84 -12.22
N PRO A 865 0.71 37.40 -12.09
CA PRO A 865 -0.20 37.97 -11.10
C PRO A 865 0.21 37.51 -9.70
N MET A 866 0.54 38.46 -8.81
CA MET A 866 0.97 38.18 -7.43
C MET A 866 -0.21 37.82 -6.53
N ALA A 867 -0.89 36.72 -6.85
CA ALA A 867 -2.06 36.22 -6.14
C ALA A 867 -2.13 34.69 -6.20
N GLY A 868 -2.47 34.07 -5.07
CA GLY A 868 -2.57 32.61 -4.94
C GLY A 868 -3.10 32.20 -3.57
N THR A 869 -3.34 30.91 -3.40
CA THR A 869 -3.83 30.30 -2.14
C THR A 869 -3.14 28.96 -1.91
N GLU A 870 -3.12 28.46 -0.67
CA GLU A 870 -2.72 27.09 -0.35
C GLU A 870 -3.63 26.02 -1.00
N ASN A 871 -4.86 26.39 -1.36
CA ASN A 871 -5.80 25.55 -2.08
C ASN A 871 -5.51 25.49 -3.58
N SER A 872 -5.96 24.43 -4.26
CA SER A 872 -5.72 24.21 -5.70
C SER A 872 -6.97 23.67 -6.41
N GLY A 873 -6.91 23.58 -7.74
CA GLY A 873 -8.07 23.24 -8.58
C GLY A 873 -9.01 24.43 -8.85
N PRO A 874 -9.94 24.29 -9.80
CA PRO A 874 -10.92 25.34 -10.12
C PRO A 874 -11.95 25.52 -8.99
N GLU A 875 -12.16 24.52 -8.12
CA GLU A 875 -13.05 24.66 -6.97
C GLU A 875 -12.65 25.83 -6.06
N ALA A 876 -11.34 26.07 -5.92
CA ALA A 876 -10.73 27.16 -5.15
C ALA A 876 -10.73 28.52 -5.88
N ALA A 877 -11.18 28.59 -7.14
CA ALA A 877 -11.21 29.83 -7.91
C ALA A 877 -12.11 30.90 -7.24
N CYS A 878 -11.59 32.12 -7.16
CA CYS A 878 -12.27 33.24 -6.53
C CYS A 878 -12.31 34.45 -7.47
N LYS A 879 -13.52 34.97 -7.72
CA LYS A 879 -13.77 36.07 -8.65
C LYS A 879 -12.99 37.36 -8.32
N ASN A 880 -12.71 37.58 -7.04
CA ASN A 880 -12.03 38.77 -6.53
C ASN A 880 -10.57 38.49 -6.10
N LEU A 881 -9.98 37.34 -6.49
CA LEU A 881 -8.62 36.93 -6.09
C LEU A 881 -7.55 37.99 -6.37
N PHE A 882 -7.74 38.74 -7.45
CA PHE A 882 -6.77 39.69 -8.00
C PHE A 882 -6.98 41.14 -7.57
N ARG A 883 -8.12 41.46 -6.93
CA ARG A 883 -8.47 42.84 -6.59
C ARG A 883 -7.42 43.47 -5.67
N GLU A 884 -6.93 44.65 -6.07
CA GLU A 884 -5.91 45.45 -5.37
C GLU A 884 -4.57 44.69 -5.19
N LYS A 885 -4.33 43.63 -5.97
CA LYS A 885 -3.05 42.88 -6.01
C LYS A 885 -2.14 43.42 -7.11
N LYS A 886 -0.84 43.13 -6.98
CA LYS A 886 0.18 43.55 -7.95
C LYS A 886 0.34 42.50 -9.07
N VAL A 887 0.63 42.91 -10.29
CA VAL A 887 1.00 42.01 -11.40
C VAL A 887 2.32 42.48 -12.00
N ALA A 888 3.28 41.57 -12.13
CA ALA A 888 4.54 41.85 -12.79
C ALA A 888 4.39 41.63 -14.30
N PHE A 889 4.85 42.60 -15.09
CA PHE A 889 5.03 42.53 -16.53
C PHE A 889 6.54 42.54 -16.79
N CYS A 890 7.03 41.50 -17.47
CA CYS A 890 8.46 41.27 -17.67
C CYS A 890 8.87 41.44 -19.13
N ASP A 891 10.04 42.02 -19.36
CA ASP A 891 10.71 42.13 -20.66
C ASP A 891 9.77 42.71 -21.74
N ILE A 892 9.08 43.80 -21.40
CA ILE A 892 8.04 44.43 -22.21
C ILE A 892 8.55 45.01 -23.53
N GLU A 893 9.84 45.33 -23.62
CA GLU A 893 10.52 45.79 -24.82
C GLU A 893 10.54 44.75 -25.95
N TYR A 894 10.28 43.48 -25.63
CA TYR A 894 10.12 42.39 -26.60
C TYR A 894 8.65 42.13 -26.96
N SER A 895 7.72 42.97 -26.52
CA SER A 895 6.27 42.86 -26.77
C SER A 895 5.77 44.07 -27.57
N SER A 896 4.80 43.87 -28.46
CA SER A 896 4.24 44.98 -29.26
C SER A 896 3.32 45.85 -28.41
N ASN A 897 3.14 47.12 -28.81
CA ASN A 897 2.26 48.06 -28.11
C ASN A 897 0.81 47.55 -28.06
N GLU A 898 0.35 46.86 -29.12
CA GLU A 898 -0.97 46.26 -29.20
C GLU A 898 -1.12 45.11 -28.19
N ALA A 899 -0.11 44.24 -28.10
CA ALA A 899 -0.09 43.13 -27.15
C ALA A 899 -0.03 43.61 -25.69
N LEU A 900 0.80 44.62 -25.41
CA LEU A 900 0.90 45.26 -24.10
C LEU A 900 -0.40 45.97 -23.72
N SER A 901 -0.99 46.75 -24.63
CA SER A 901 -2.27 47.44 -24.38
C SER A 901 -3.39 46.46 -24.07
N LEU A 902 -3.43 45.32 -24.76
CA LEU A 902 -4.43 44.28 -24.53
C LEU A 902 -4.22 43.59 -23.18
N ALA A 903 -2.98 43.21 -22.85
CA ALA A 903 -2.63 42.64 -21.54
C ALA A 903 -2.91 43.62 -20.38
N ASN A 904 -2.55 44.90 -20.51
CA ASN A 904 -2.86 45.95 -19.53
C ASN A 904 -4.38 46.01 -19.28
N SER A 905 -5.19 46.11 -20.34
CA SER A 905 -6.65 46.22 -20.22
C SER A 905 -7.32 45.05 -19.48
N ILE A 906 -6.76 43.85 -19.63
CA ILE A 906 -7.21 42.65 -18.90
C ILE A 906 -6.88 42.77 -17.42
N TYR A 907 -5.65 43.15 -17.07
CA TYR A 907 -5.21 43.27 -15.68
C TYR A 907 -5.83 44.46 -14.93
N ASP A 908 -6.04 45.59 -15.60
CA ASP A 908 -6.82 46.72 -15.09
C ASP A 908 -8.26 46.27 -14.76
N PHE A 909 -8.88 45.46 -15.62
CA PHE A 909 -10.23 44.95 -15.39
C PHE A 909 -10.30 43.88 -14.27
N LEU A 910 -9.23 43.13 -14.04
CA LEU A 910 -9.06 42.29 -12.85
C LEU A 910 -8.85 43.11 -11.57
N GLY A 911 -8.63 44.43 -11.69
CA GLY A 911 -8.37 45.35 -10.59
C GLY A 911 -6.97 45.22 -10.01
N MET A 912 -5.97 44.88 -10.86
CA MET A 912 -4.58 44.72 -10.46
C MET A 912 -3.75 45.99 -10.72
N ASN A 913 -2.76 46.22 -9.85
CA ASN A 913 -1.76 47.27 -10.02
C ASN A 913 -0.56 46.72 -10.81
N ILE A 914 -0.30 47.28 -11.99
CA ILE A 914 0.76 46.80 -12.89
C ILE A 914 2.14 47.30 -12.44
N ILE A 915 3.13 46.41 -12.49
CA ILE A 915 4.54 46.69 -12.20
C ILE A 915 5.38 46.19 -13.38
N TYR A 916 6.19 47.08 -13.96
CA TYR A 916 7.13 46.73 -15.03
C TYR A 916 8.51 46.39 -14.44
N THR A 917 9.11 45.31 -14.92
CA THR A 917 10.40 44.80 -14.46
C THR A 917 11.08 43.98 -15.57
N GLN A 918 12.34 43.59 -15.36
CA GLN A 918 13.02 42.58 -16.17
C GLN A 918 12.76 41.18 -15.57
N ALA A 919 12.67 40.13 -16.40
CA ALA A 919 12.32 38.77 -16.01
C ALA A 919 13.32 38.16 -15.02
N LYS A 920 14.62 38.40 -15.22
CA LYS A 920 15.67 37.99 -14.28
C LYS A 920 15.49 38.68 -12.92
N HIS A 921 15.26 39.99 -12.91
CA HIS A 921 15.08 40.74 -11.68
C HIS A 921 13.79 40.35 -10.94
N HIS A 922 12.72 40.06 -11.68
CA HIS A 922 11.50 39.48 -11.12
C HIS A 922 11.81 38.17 -10.38
N ASP A 923 12.44 37.21 -11.05
CA ASP A 923 12.73 35.89 -10.47
C ASP A 923 13.69 36.01 -9.26
N GLU A 924 14.64 36.94 -9.30
CA GLU A 924 15.47 37.35 -8.15
C GLU A 924 14.63 37.82 -6.95
N GLN A 925 13.66 38.72 -7.14
CA GLN A 925 12.81 39.21 -6.04
C GLN A 925 11.85 38.13 -5.52
N ILE A 926 11.22 37.35 -6.40
CA ILE A 926 10.25 36.31 -6.02
C ILE A 926 10.91 35.17 -5.24
N ALA A 927 12.22 34.93 -5.43
CA ALA A 927 12.98 34.02 -4.58
C ALA A 927 12.88 34.40 -3.09
N PHE A 928 13.01 35.69 -2.75
CA PHE A 928 12.89 36.18 -1.37
C PHE A 928 11.43 36.31 -0.90
N THR A 929 10.53 36.84 -1.74
CA THR A 929 9.17 37.19 -1.30
C THR A 929 8.15 36.05 -1.42
N SER A 930 8.51 34.94 -2.07
CA SER A 930 7.62 33.77 -2.24
C SER A 930 8.34 32.44 -2.01
N HIS A 931 9.40 32.13 -2.77
CA HIS A 931 9.96 30.77 -2.78
C HIS A 931 10.59 30.41 -1.43
N LEU A 932 11.36 31.35 -0.85
CA LEU A 932 11.95 31.18 0.47
C LEU A 932 10.88 30.99 1.56
N CYS A 933 9.73 31.67 1.48
CA CYS A 933 8.62 31.48 2.42
C CYS A 933 8.09 30.04 2.40
N HIS A 934 7.95 29.45 1.21
CA HIS A 934 7.54 28.05 1.07
C HIS A 934 8.63 27.07 1.55
N ILE A 935 9.89 27.27 1.17
CA ILE A 935 11.00 26.41 1.61
C ILE A 935 11.18 26.44 3.13
N THR A 936 11.12 27.62 3.75
CA THR A 936 11.15 27.78 5.21
C THR A 936 9.97 27.08 5.88
N SER A 937 8.77 27.16 5.29
CA SER A 937 7.59 26.46 5.82
C SER A 937 7.72 24.93 5.71
N PHE A 938 8.24 24.42 4.59
CA PHE A 938 8.56 23.00 4.43
C PHE A 938 9.63 22.53 5.43
N ALA A 939 10.73 23.27 5.57
CA ALA A 939 11.80 22.95 6.51
C ALA A 939 11.31 22.96 7.96
N TYR A 940 10.56 23.98 8.35
CA TYR A 940 9.96 24.09 9.70
C TYR A 940 8.98 22.95 9.99
N ALA A 941 8.13 22.58 9.03
CA ALA A 941 7.23 21.44 9.16
C ALA A 941 7.99 20.11 9.26
N LEU A 942 9.06 19.92 8.48
CA LEU A 942 9.92 18.75 8.56
C LEU A 942 10.64 18.65 9.92
N THR A 943 11.16 19.75 10.46
CA THR A 943 11.76 19.78 11.81
C THR A 943 10.75 19.37 12.89
N ALA A 944 9.52 19.86 12.80
CA ALA A 944 8.46 19.50 13.75
C ALA A 944 8.02 18.03 13.60
N LEU A 945 7.86 17.54 12.38
CA LEU A 945 7.54 16.12 12.11
C LEU A 945 8.65 15.18 12.57
N GLU A 946 9.92 15.56 12.39
CA GLU A 946 11.07 14.80 12.88
C GLU A 946 11.07 14.73 14.41
N LYS A 947 10.86 15.87 15.08
CA LYS A 947 10.77 15.91 16.54
C LYS A 947 9.59 15.09 17.07
N ALA A 948 8.44 15.10 16.37
CA ALA A 948 7.24 14.34 16.74
C ALA A 948 7.43 12.81 16.73
N LYS A 949 8.42 12.28 15.99
CA LYS A 949 8.81 10.86 16.09
C LYS A 949 9.32 10.49 17.49
N THR A 950 10.03 11.43 18.14
CA THR A 950 10.63 11.24 19.47
C THR A 950 9.74 11.72 20.61
N ASP A 951 8.80 12.62 20.34
CA ASP A 951 7.89 13.21 21.32
C ASP A 951 6.47 13.25 20.77
N LYS A 952 5.67 12.25 21.17
CA LYS A 952 4.27 12.10 20.73
C LYS A 952 3.35 13.22 21.23
N LYS A 953 3.79 14.05 22.19
CA LYS A 953 3.03 15.19 22.73
C LYS A 953 3.46 16.54 22.16
N LEU A 954 4.41 16.57 21.21
CA LEU A 954 4.91 17.81 20.62
C LEU A 954 3.77 18.74 20.13
N PHE A 955 2.73 18.15 19.53
CA PHE A 955 1.64 18.93 18.96
C PHE A 955 0.59 19.41 19.98
N ASP A 956 0.61 18.91 21.23
CA ASP A 956 -0.26 19.37 22.32
C ASP A 956 0.03 20.83 22.71
N LEU A 957 1.24 21.31 22.42
CA LEU A 957 1.69 22.70 22.66
C LEU A 957 1.59 23.59 21.40
N THR A 958 0.87 23.16 20.36
CA THR A 958 0.68 23.98 19.16
C THR A 958 -0.22 25.17 19.40
N SER A 959 0.04 26.25 18.65
CA SER A 959 -0.73 27.49 18.71
C SER A 959 -0.85 28.11 17.32
N SER A 960 -1.61 29.20 17.20
CA SER A 960 -1.80 29.94 15.95
C SER A 960 -0.47 30.33 15.27
N GLY A 961 0.61 30.54 16.02
CA GLY A 961 1.95 30.78 15.48
C GLY A 961 2.50 29.59 14.68
N PHE A 962 2.38 28.37 15.21
CA PHE A 962 2.79 27.15 14.52
C PHE A 962 2.01 26.98 13.21
N PHE A 963 0.67 27.07 13.27
CA PHE A 963 -0.18 26.93 12.08
C PHE A 963 0.09 28.03 11.04
N SER A 964 0.34 29.27 11.48
CA SER A 964 0.66 30.37 10.56
C SER A 964 2.00 30.18 9.84
N ALA A 965 3.02 29.69 10.54
CA ALA A 965 4.34 29.43 9.96
C ALA A 965 4.38 28.17 9.07
N SER A 966 3.61 27.14 9.41
CA SER A 966 3.51 25.87 8.67
C SER A 966 2.43 25.83 7.58
N ARG A 967 1.55 26.85 7.48
CA ARG A 967 0.42 26.85 6.51
C ARG A 967 0.87 26.60 5.07
N LEU A 968 2.04 27.11 4.66
CA LEU A 968 2.51 26.94 3.29
C LEU A 968 3.05 25.52 3.02
N ALA A 969 3.32 24.72 4.05
CA ALA A 969 3.82 23.36 3.92
C ALA A 969 2.82 22.36 3.31
N VAL A 970 1.51 22.65 3.30
CA VAL A 970 0.50 21.81 2.61
C VAL A 970 0.50 22.01 1.09
N SER A 971 1.32 22.92 0.56
CA SER A 971 1.36 23.23 -0.87
C SER A 971 1.79 22.04 -1.72
N ALA A 972 1.14 21.86 -2.87
CA ALA A 972 1.36 20.68 -3.70
C ALA A 972 2.78 20.63 -4.30
N ALA A 973 3.55 19.58 -3.96
CA ALA A 973 4.90 19.34 -4.51
C ALA A 973 4.95 19.31 -6.06
N SER A 974 3.86 18.90 -6.71
CA SER A 974 3.73 18.90 -8.19
C SER A 974 3.71 20.30 -8.82
N THR A 975 3.46 21.33 -8.03
CA THR A 975 3.56 22.74 -8.44
C THR A 975 4.91 23.32 -8.02
N TRP A 976 5.34 23.05 -6.78
CA TRP A 976 6.53 23.67 -6.19
C TRP A 976 7.86 23.11 -6.66
N VAL A 977 7.98 21.80 -6.93
CA VAL A 977 9.24 21.23 -7.43
C VAL A 977 9.66 21.88 -8.76
N PRO A 978 8.79 22.01 -9.78
CA PRO A 978 9.14 22.77 -10.99
C PRO A 978 9.56 24.22 -10.73
N ILE A 979 8.84 24.96 -9.88
CA ILE A 979 9.11 26.37 -9.58
C ILE A 979 10.51 26.56 -8.96
N LEU A 980 10.87 25.68 -8.01
CA LEU A 980 12.17 25.74 -7.34
C LEU A 980 13.33 25.32 -8.26
N ILE A 981 13.10 24.41 -9.20
CA ILE A 981 14.09 23.99 -10.20
C ILE A 981 14.26 25.04 -11.30
N GLU A 982 13.18 25.68 -11.74
CA GLU A 982 13.21 26.68 -12.81
C GLU A 982 13.86 27.99 -12.35
N ASN A 983 13.64 28.41 -11.10
CA ASN A 983 14.30 29.56 -10.48
C ASN A 983 15.44 29.13 -9.51
N LYS A 984 16.15 28.04 -9.83
CA LYS A 984 17.15 27.43 -8.95
C LYS A 984 18.24 28.40 -8.44
N ASP A 985 18.71 29.31 -9.28
CA ASP A 985 19.93 30.08 -9.00
C ASP A 985 19.60 31.21 -8.01
N ALA A 986 18.55 32.00 -8.23
CA ALA A 986 18.11 33.00 -7.26
C ALA A 986 17.54 32.39 -5.97
N VAL A 987 16.84 31.25 -6.05
CA VAL A 987 16.41 30.50 -4.86
C VAL A 987 17.61 30.06 -4.02
N THR A 988 18.67 29.58 -4.67
CA THR A 988 19.91 29.17 -4.00
C THR A 988 20.58 30.35 -3.30
N ASP A 989 20.65 31.52 -3.93
CA ASP A 989 21.26 32.70 -3.33
C ASP A 989 20.42 33.31 -2.20
N ALA A 990 19.09 33.31 -2.34
CA ALA A 990 18.18 33.66 -1.24
C ALA A 990 18.31 32.70 -0.05
N LEU A 991 18.46 31.38 -0.31
CA LEU A 991 18.69 30.39 0.74
C LEU A 991 20.05 30.54 1.43
N LYS A 992 21.13 30.86 0.71
CA LYS A 992 22.44 31.16 1.32
C LYS A 992 22.33 32.34 2.28
N MET A 993 21.66 33.43 1.88
CA MET A 993 21.46 34.60 2.72
C MET A 993 20.58 34.28 3.95
N TYR A 994 19.48 33.55 3.76
CA TYR A 994 18.63 33.11 4.85
C TYR A 994 19.37 32.23 5.86
N LYS A 995 20.14 31.25 5.37
CA LYS A 995 20.99 30.39 6.21
C LYS A 995 21.97 31.22 7.03
N ALA A 996 22.62 32.24 6.44
CA ALA A 996 23.55 33.09 7.16
C ALA A 996 22.90 33.81 8.36
N TYR A 997 21.65 34.28 8.22
CA TYR A 997 20.90 34.85 9.35
C TYR A 997 20.49 33.80 10.39
N ILE A 998 20.08 32.59 9.97
CA ILE A 998 19.78 31.49 10.90
C ILE A 998 21.04 31.07 11.69
N ASP A 999 22.19 30.95 11.03
CA ASP A 999 23.48 30.67 11.65
C ASP A 999 23.88 31.79 12.64
N ASP A 1000 23.56 33.05 12.35
CA ASP A 1000 23.87 34.19 13.22
C ASP A 1000 22.93 34.29 14.44
N PHE A 1001 21.65 33.97 14.27
CA PHE A 1001 20.73 33.75 15.40
C PHE A 1001 21.21 32.60 16.29
N LEU A 1002 21.60 31.46 15.71
CA LEU A 1002 22.12 30.31 16.43
C LEU A 1002 23.33 30.70 17.29
N LYS A 1003 24.37 31.27 16.69
CA LYS A 1003 25.59 31.73 17.39
C LYS A 1003 25.29 32.69 18.54
N LYS A 1004 24.36 33.63 18.35
CA LYS A 1004 24.00 34.63 19.38
C LYS A 1004 23.14 34.03 20.50
N ILE A 1005 22.32 33.01 20.20
CA ILE A 1005 21.57 32.22 21.19
C ILE A 1005 22.55 31.38 22.03
N GLU A 1006 23.46 30.65 21.39
CA GLU A 1006 24.49 29.83 22.06
C GLU A 1006 25.41 30.68 22.95
N ALA A 1007 25.81 31.86 22.49
CA ALA A 1007 26.58 32.82 23.27
C ALA A 1007 25.76 33.56 24.36
N GLY A 1008 24.45 33.33 24.46
CA GLY A 1008 23.56 33.99 25.43
C GLY A 1008 23.49 35.53 25.30
N ASN A 1009 23.91 36.10 24.18
CA ASN A 1009 24.13 37.54 24.03
C ASN A 1009 22.82 38.29 23.78
N ARG A 1010 22.12 38.62 24.87
CA ARG A 1010 20.81 39.31 24.87
C ARG A 1010 20.83 40.62 24.08
N THR A 1011 21.88 41.42 24.18
CA THR A 1011 21.99 42.72 23.51
C THR A 1011 22.05 42.56 21.99
N GLU A 1012 22.84 41.61 21.50
CA GLU A 1012 22.96 41.35 20.06
C GLU A 1012 21.73 40.61 19.49
N LEU A 1013 21.09 39.73 20.27
CA LEU A 1013 19.79 39.16 19.91
C LEU A 1013 18.69 40.21 19.81
N GLN A 1014 18.63 41.15 20.75
CA GLN A 1014 17.69 42.27 20.72
C GLN A 1014 17.91 43.12 19.45
N LYS A 1015 19.16 43.46 19.11
CA LYS A 1015 19.49 44.16 17.86
C LYS A 1015 19.01 43.41 16.61
N LEU A 1016 19.24 42.10 16.50
CA LEU A 1016 18.75 41.31 15.36
C LEU A 1016 17.22 41.31 15.28
N ILE A 1017 16.54 41.14 16.41
CA ILE A 1017 15.07 41.14 16.48
C ILE A 1017 14.52 42.52 16.12
N ASP A 1018 15.17 43.61 16.55
CA ASP A 1018 14.77 44.98 16.22
C ASP A 1018 15.03 45.34 14.76
N GLN A 1019 16.13 44.86 14.17
CA GLN A 1019 16.37 44.93 12.72
C GLN A 1019 15.29 44.17 11.94
N ALA A 1020 14.94 42.95 12.35
CA ALA A 1020 13.84 42.19 11.73
C ALA A 1020 12.48 42.89 11.91
N ASN A 1021 12.25 43.53 13.06
CA ASN A 1021 11.03 44.28 13.34
C ASN A 1021 10.82 45.49 12.40
N LEU A 1022 11.85 45.99 11.71
CA LEU A 1022 11.71 47.04 10.69
C LEU A 1022 10.76 46.65 9.56
N ILE A 1023 10.51 45.35 9.34
CA ILE A 1023 9.49 44.86 8.39
C ILE A 1023 8.07 45.37 8.70
N LYS A 1024 7.80 45.79 9.94
CA LYS A 1024 6.53 46.44 10.32
C LYS A 1024 6.30 47.76 9.58
N ASN A 1025 7.37 48.49 9.26
CA ASN A 1025 7.28 49.77 8.53
C ASN A 1025 6.84 49.56 7.07
N ILE A 1026 7.13 48.38 6.50
CA ILE A 1026 6.70 47.96 5.16
C ILE A 1026 5.21 47.59 5.15
N LYS A 1027 4.64 47.10 6.27
CA LYS A 1027 3.22 46.75 6.36
C LYS A 1027 2.28 47.96 6.46
N ASN A 1028 2.75 49.10 6.93
CA ASN A 1028 1.93 50.30 7.12
C ASN A 1028 1.91 51.23 5.89
N THR A 1029 2.79 51.02 4.91
CA THR A 1029 2.88 51.80 3.67
C THR A 1029 2.12 51.09 2.54
N GLY A 1030 0.81 50.91 2.72
CA GLY A 1030 -0.09 50.13 1.85
C GLY A 1030 -0.39 50.72 0.46
N THR A 1031 0.59 51.33 -0.19
CA THR A 1031 0.56 51.89 -1.55
C THR A 1031 1.82 51.43 -2.31
#